data_AF-A0A1Q6I3S0-F1
#
_entry.id   AF-A0A1Q6I3S0-F1
#
_cell.length_a   1.000
_cell.length_b   1.000
_cell.length_c   1.000
_cell.angle_alpha   90.00
_cell.angle_beta   90.00
_cell.angle_gamma   90.00
#
_symmetry.space_group_name_H-M   'P 1'
#
loop_
_entity.id
_entity.type
_entity.pdbx_description
1 polymer ?
#
loop_
_entity_poly.entity_id
_entity_poly.type
_entity_poly.pdbx_seq_one_letter_code
_entity_poly.pdbx_strand_id
1 'polypeptide(L)'
;MIVRYFFFFIILTFYACSSNENVLLELALDNSGENRSELEAVLDHYKDNQKKQEAARFLISNMIGKQVLDSNSVKGNHVYFDAFANYRETYGSFLYDIQYAIYDSINKLYSYTKVNPRFLSDLKELSSDYLIHHIDQCFQNKERYPWCKNMDWDIFFDYVLPYTTDNCHWEHAGSYFDRKYASLRDSMYMCSYEEIGKAISDEVEQGFLNEWIIFTGKYQGLRPMTFQNIVATQMGTCLEKSTYKIAALRANGIPAALNMVPCWGNSQYPHSWVEIIGSKQFGMIYDNTQRPFLTKDDIKIDGMFWRDVYQSKIDMFPSTITIQYCRTAPKVYRYNYRIQPHSLAILSKEEIPPLFKNPGIQDITDQYVVCEDIEVPLWNEKHPKEYVYLCCYDIIGWNPVCWGRPEGSKVRFPKMGVNMLYLPAYYNDGEIRPAGDAFILTREGKLRKLLPDFEKAESSATFYSKVPYRMNTALQAAGTIGTRFYVCNKKDLSDRSLIYSIENPPFYVDSFRISVSQKYRYLICDFQETQPLGYFYAIAEIKVFGGDGQQFSGEWGGNEGIKGHGLDLVTDQDRVSYYQPDQFQKDQFVVLDLGEPKQIAKVEFYPRNDDNKIVTGELYELFYWDKKWISLGKQYAEDNKLIYQNIPRESIFRIHNHTRGKEHRPFTYEGGKQVWY
;
A
#
# COMPACT_ATOMS: atom_id res chain seq x y z
N MET A 1 43.28 -19.42 54.81
CA MET A 1 43.97 -19.36 53.51
C MET A 1 42.88 -19.36 52.45
N ILE A 2 42.42 -18.23 51.94
CA ILE A 2 43.10 -17.33 50.99
C ILE A 2 43.78 -18.13 49.88
N VAL A 3 43.18 -18.18 48.68
CA VAL A 3 43.63 -17.43 47.49
C VAL A 3 42.55 -17.51 46.39
N ARG A 4 42.31 -16.36 45.76
CA ARG A 4 41.44 -16.08 44.61
C ARG A 4 41.99 -16.71 43.32
N TYR A 5 41.11 -17.12 42.41
CA TYR A 5 41.31 -16.89 40.97
C TYR A 5 40.00 -16.42 40.33
N PHE A 6 39.92 -15.10 40.19
CA PHE A 6 39.17 -14.39 39.15
C PHE A 6 40.05 -14.42 37.89
N PHE A 7 39.49 -14.74 36.71
CA PHE A 7 39.88 -14.29 35.35
C PHE A 7 39.53 -15.32 34.27
N PHE A 8 38.51 -15.04 33.47
CA PHE A 8 38.57 -14.60 32.06
C PHE A 8 37.34 -15.16 31.31
N PHE A 9 36.26 -14.37 31.27
CA PHE A 9 35.09 -14.61 30.43
C PHE A 9 35.03 -13.49 29.38
N ILE A 10 36.06 -13.38 28.54
CA ILE A 10 36.12 -12.42 27.42
C ILE A 10 36.87 -13.10 26.26
N ILE A 11 36.32 -12.96 25.05
CA ILE A 11 36.77 -13.47 23.74
C ILE A 11 36.21 -14.85 23.35
N LEU A 12 34.91 -14.91 23.04
CA LEU A 12 34.33 -15.96 22.16
C LEU A 12 33.22 -15.41 21.24
N THR A 13 33.18 -14.10 21.01
CA THR A 13 32.20 -13.46 20.12
C THR A 13 32.70 -13.18 18.71
N PHE A 14 33.98 -13.46 18.39
CA PHE A 14 34.52 -13.25 17.04
C PHE A 14 34.70 -14.54 16.20
N TYR A 15 34.64 -15.74 16.79
CA TYR A 15 34.79 -16.98 16.02
C TYR A 15 33.48 -17.47 15.37
N ALA A 16 32.32 -17.18 15.97
CA ALA A 16 31.03 -17.67 15.51
C ALA A 16 30.57 -17.07 14.16
N CYS A 17 30.95 -15.82 13.84
CA CYS A 17 30.61 -15.20 12.56
C CYS A 17 31.41 -15.82 11.39
N SER A 18 32.71 -16.04 11.57
CA SER A 18 33.58 -16.64 10.54
C SER A 18 33.24 -18.10 10.23
N SER A 19 32.79 -18.87 11.23
CA SER A 19 32.36 -20.25 11.01
C SER A 19 31.05 -20.33 10.23
N ASN A 20 30.12 -19.40 10.46
CA ASN A 20 28.81 -19.43 9.81
C ASN A 20 28.89 -19.02 8.33
N GLU A 21 29.71 -18.02 8.00
CA GLU A 21 29.92 -17.60 6.61
C GLU A 21 30.56 -18.71 5.76
N ASN A 22 31.54 -19.42 6.29
CA ASN A 22 32.13 -20.58 5.60
C ASN A 22 31.12 -21.72 5.40
N VAL A 23 30.23 -21.96 6.37
CA VAL A 23 29.15 -22.97 6.23
C VAL A 23 28.16 -22.57 5.13
N LEU A 24 27.76 -21.30 5.08
CA LEU A 24 26.88 -20.79 4.03
C LEU A 24 27.54 -20.84 2.64
N LEU A 25 28.84 -20.57 2.55
CA LEU A 25 29.59 -20.67 1.30
C LEU A 25 29.58 -22.09 0.75
N GLU A 26 29.97 -23.07 1.55
CA GLU A 26 29.96 -24.47 1.10
C GLU A 26 28.54 -24.94 0.77
N LEU A 27 27.53 -24.54 1.56
CA LEU A 27 26.13 -24.85 1.26
C LEU A 27 25.68 -24.24 -0.09
N ALA A 28 26.14 -23.02 -0.42
CA ALA A 28 25.88 -22.40 -1.71
C ALA A 28 26.53 -23.19 -2.86
N LEU A 29 27.80 -23.56 -2.71
CA LEU A 29 28.56 -24.35 -3.70
C LEU A 29 28.04 -25.77 -3.88
N ASP A 30 27.47 -26.37 -2.84
CA ASP A 30 26.81 -27.69 -2.95
C ASP A 30 25.47 -27.55 -3.68
N ASN A 31 24.70 -26.49 -3.40
CA ASN A 31 23.39 -26.26 -4.01
C ASN A 31 23.45 -25.76 -5.46
N SER A 32 24.60 -25.27 -5.93
CA SER A 32 24.81 -24.87 -7.33
C SER A 32 24.86 -26.05 -8.31
N GLY A 33 25.10 -27.27 -7.83
CA GLY A 33 25.14 -28.47 -8.68
C GLY A 33 26.18 -28.34 -9.78
N GLU A 34 25.78 -28.53 -11.05
CA GLU A 34 26.66 -28.42 -12.21
C GLU A 34 27.30 -27.02 -12.36
N ASN A 35 26.67 -25.97 -11.82
CA ASN A 35 27.18 -24.60 -11.86
C ASN A 35 28.27 -24.30 -10.80
N ARG A 36 28.67 -25.29 -9.99
CA ARG A 36 29.69 -25.11 -8.94
C ARG A 36 31.01 -24.56 -9.52
N SER A 37 31.43 -25.03 -10.68
CA SER A 37 32.69 -24.61 -11.31
C SER A 37 32.70 -23.12 -11.66
N GLU A 38 31.55 -22.54 -12.05
CA GLU A 38 31.44 -21.10 -12.31
C GLU A 38 31.65 -20.31 -11.01
N LEU A 39 31.03 -20.73 -9.90
CA LEU A 39 31.15 -20.04 -8.62
C LEU A 39 32.57 -20.17 -8.02
N GLU A 40 33.21 -21.33 -8.14
CA GLU A 40 34.61 -21.55 -7.75
C GLU A 40 35.57 -20.70 -8.60
N ALA A 41 35.31 -20.55 -9.91
CA ALA A 41 36.10 -19.69 -10.78
C ALA A 41 36.10 -18.22 -10.32
N VAL A 42 34.99 -17.70 -9.78
CA VAL A 42 34.93 -16.34 -9.20
C VAL A 42 35.85 -16.23 -7.97
N LEU A 43 35.81 -17.23 -7.09
CA LEU A 43 36.63 -17.24 -5.86
C LEU A 43 38.13 -17.32 -6.21
N ASP A 44 38.49 -18.16 -7.18
CA ASP A 44 39.85 -18.34 -7.66
C ASP A 44 40.37 -17.10 -8.39
N HIS A 45 39.52 -16.42 -9.16
CA HIS A 45 39.87 -15.19 -9.86
C HIS A 45 40.36 -14.09 -8.89
N TYR A 46 39.79 -14.02 -7.69
CA TYR A 46 40.14 -13.01 -6.69
C TYR A 46 41.06 -13.51 -5.56
N LYS A 47 41.65 -14.70 -5.67
CA LYS A 47 42.49 -15.28 -4.60
C LYS A 47 43.65 -14.38 -4.12
N ASP A 48 44.17 -13.53 -5.01
CA ASP A 48 45.28 -12.61 -4.72
C ASP A 48 44.81 -11.18 -4.37
N ASN A 49 43.50 -10.93 -4.31
CA ASN A 49 42.90 -9.66 -3.91
C ASN A 49 41.93 -9.87 -2.73
N GLN A 50 42.42 -9.67 -1.51
CA GLN A 50 41.68 -9.96 -0.28
C GLN A 50 40.26 -9.34 -0.28
N LYS A 51 40.12 -8.06 -0.64
CA LYS A 51 38.81 -7.38 -0.54
C LYS A 51 37.83 -7.83 -1.61
N LYS A 52 38.29 -8.09 -2.83
CA LYS A 52 37.43 -8.67 -3.87
C LYS A 52 37.09 -10.13 -3.58
N GLN A 53 38.00 -10.87 -2.93
CA GLN A 53 37.72 -12.23 -2.47
C GLN A 53 36.64 -12.25 -1.37
N GLU A 54 36.71 -11.33 -0.40
CA GLU A 54 35.67 -11.12 0.61
C GLU A 54 34.31 -10.79 -0.05
N ALA A 55 34.30 -9.91 -1.06
CA ALA A 55 33.09 -9.57 -1.82
C ALA A 55 32.50 -10.78 -2.57
N ALA A 56 33.35 -11.58 -3.24
CA ALA A 56 32.93 -12.79 -3.94
C ALA A 56 32.32 -13.82 -2.97
N ARG A 57 33.00 -14.07 -1.84
CA ARG A 57 32.50 -14.93 -0.77
C ARG A 57 31.17 -14.43 -0.23
N PHE A 58 31.04 -13.13 0.02
CA PHE A 58 29.80 -12.53 0.50
C PHE A 58 28.65 -12.75 -0.49
N LEU A 59 28.84 -12.48 -1.79
CA LEU A 59 27.80 -12.69 -2.80
C LEU A 59 27.37 -14.16 -2.87
N ILE A 60 28.33 -15.08 -3.03
CA ILE A 60 28.04 -16.51 -3.21
C ILE A 60 27.36 -17.09 -1.95
N SER A 61 27.90 -16.84 -0.76
CA SER A 61 27.36 -17.38 0.49
C SER A 61 25.92 -16.94 0.76
N ASN A 62 25.56 -15.75 0.28
CA ASN A 62 24.22 -15.21 0.48
C ASN A 62 23.28 -15.51 -0.69
N MET A 63 23.73 -16.12 -1.78
CA MET A 63 22.94 -16.39 -2.98
C MET A 63 21.82 -17.44 -2.78
N ILE A 64 21.85 -18.19 -1.68
CA ILE A 64 20.83 -19.21 -1.35
C ILE A 64 19.43 -18.57 -1.32
N GLY A 65 18.50 -19.18 -2.05
CA GLY A 65 17.11 -18.72 -2.17
C GLY A 65 16.89 -17.59 -3.19
N LYS A 66 17.94 -17.10 -3.83
CA LYS A 66 17.84 -16.10 -4.92
C LYS A 66 17.55 -16.76 -6.25
N GLN A 67 16.74 -16.08 -7.04
CA GLN A 67 16.26 -16.54 -8.32
C GLN A 67 15.95 -15.38 -9.24
N VAL A 68 15.84 -15.67 -10.54
CA VAL A 68 15.42 -14.72 -11.57
C VAL A 68 14.25 -15.27 -12.35
N LEU A 69 13.35 -14.39 -12.79
CA LEU A 69 12.28 -14.75 -13.70
C LEU A 69 12.85 -15.16 -15.07
N ASP A 70 12.56 -16.36 -15.54
CA ASP A 70 12.88 -16.79 -16.91
C ASP A 70 12.07 -15.97 -17.91
N SER A 71 12.72 -15.05 -18.62
CA SER A 71 12.10 -14.22 -19.66
C SER A 71 11.36 -15.05 -20.71
N ASN A 72 11.79 -16.29 -20.99
CA ASN A 72 11.08 -17.15 -21.94
C ASN A 72 9.72 -17.62 -21.41
N SER A 73 9.59 -17.81 -20.11
CA SER A 73 8.35 -18.27 -19.45
C SER A 73 7.23 -17.22 -19.46
N VAL A 74 7.58 -15.95 -19.69
CA VAL A 74 6.65 -14.82 -19.74
C VAL A 74 6.52 -14.18 -21.12
N LYS A 75 7.08 -14.79 -22.17
CA LYS A 75 6.99 -14.31 -23.57
C LYS A 75 5.60 -13.90 -24.03
N GLY A 76 4.55 -14.55 -23.52
CA GLY A 76 3.16 -14.23 -23.84
C GLY A 76 2.79 -12.77 -23.56
N ASN A 77 3.40 -12.10 -22.57
CA ASN A 77 3.09 -10.71 -22.24
C ASN A 77 4.02 -9.68 -22.89
N HIS A 78 5.03 -10.12 -23.66
CA HIS A 78 6.02 -9.21 -24.26
C HIS A 78 5.38 -8.16 -25.16
N VAL A 79 4.35 -8.52 -25.92
CA VAL A 79 3.63 -7.57 -26.80
C VAL A 79 3.11 -6.32 -26.05
N TYR A 80 2.70 -6.47 -24.78
CA TYR A 80 2.26 -5.35 -23.96
C TYR A 80 3.45 -4.49 -23.54
N PHE A 81 4.52 -5.12 -23.04
CA PHE A 81 5.71 -4.42 -22.60
C PHE A 81 6.46 -3.73 -23.75
N ASP A 82 6.51 -4.35 -24.92
CA ASP A 82 7.05 -3.75 -26.14
C ASP A 82 6.23 -2.51 -26.53
N ALA A 83 4.89 -2.59 -26.50
CA ALA A 83 4.04 -1.45 -26.80
C ALA A 83 4.20 -0.31 -25.78
N PHE A 84 4.27 -0.64 -24.49
CA PHE A 84 4.51 0.34 -23.43
C PHE A 84 5.90 0.99 -23.56
N ALA A 85 6.94 0.20 -23.82
CA ALA A 85 8.30 0.68 -24.02
C ALA A 85 8.40 1.57 -25.27
N ASN A 86 7.84 1.14 -26.40
CA ASN A 86 7.79 1.92 -27.64
C ASN A 86 7.06 3.26 -27.45
N TYR A 87 5.93 3.26 -26.73
CA TYR A 87 5.23 4.49 -26.39
C TYR A 87 6.14 5.42 -25.58
N ARG A 88 6.78 4.90 -24.54
CA ARG A 88 7.66 5.69 -23.67
C ARG A 88 8.86 6.26 -24.42
N GLU A 89 9.50 5.47 -25.27
CA GLU A 89 10.63 5.91 -26.08
C GLU A 89 10.22 7.03 -27.05
N THR A 90 9.01 6.94 -27.62
CA THR A 90 8.51 7.89 -28.61
C THR A 90 7.97 9.19 -27.97
N TYR A 91 7.27 9.08 -26.84
CA TYR A 91 6.46 10.17 -26.28
C TYR A 91 6.84 10.58 -24.85
N GLY A 92 7.75 9.85 -24.19
CA GLY A 92 8.13 10.09 -22.80
C GLY A 92 7.17 9.47 -21.78
N SER A 93 6.91 10.17 -20.68
CA SER A 93 6.07 9.65 -19.59
C SER A 93 4.64 9.32 -20.05
N PHE A 94 4.02 8.34 -19.40
CA PHE A 94 2.62 7.99 -19.63
C PHE A 94 1.71 9.13 -19.15
N LEU A 95 0.96 9.72 -20.09
CA LEU A 95 -0.02 10.77 -19.80
C LEU A 95 -1.42 10.30 -20.20
N TYR A 96 -2.44 10.90 -19.58
CA TYR A 96 -3.86 10.71 -19.94
C TYR A 96 -4.31 9.24 -19.99
N ASP A 97 -3.80 8.42 -19.07
CA ASP A 97 -4.22 7.02 -18.90
C ASP A 97 -4.03 6.16 -20.17
N ILE A 98 -3.07 6.52 -21.02
CA ILE A 98 -2.77 5.86 -22.29
C ILE A 98 -2.39 4.37 -22.12
N GLN A 99 -1.81 3.99 -20.98
CA GLN A 99 -1.47 2.61 -20.65
C GLN A 99 -2.68 1.68 -20.72
N TYR A 100 -3.87 2.17 -20.33
CA TYR A 100 -5.09 1.39 -20.40
C TYR A 100 -5.58 1.23 -21.84
N ALA A 101 -5.51 2.30 -22.65
CA ALA A 101 -5.89 2.23 -24.05
C ALA A 101 -4.97 1.30 -24.85
N ILE A 102 -3.66 1.31 -24.56
CA ILE A 102 -2.69 0.38 -25.15
C ILE A 102 -3.06 -1.06 -24.78
N TYR A 103 -3.28 -1.34 -23.48
CA TYR A 103 -3.67 -2.67 -23.03
C TYR A 103 -4.97 -3.14 -23.70
N ASP A 104 -6.02 -2.32 -23.66
CA ASP A 104 -7.34 -2.68 -24.20
C ASP A 104 -7.27 -2.94 -25.71
N SER A 105 -6.49 -2.15 -26.44
CA SER A 105 -6.27 -2.34 -27.88
C SER A 105 -5.57 -3.67 -28.17
N ILE A 106 -4.53 -4.01 -27.41
CA ILE A 106 -3.81 -5.28 -27.57
C ILE A 106 -4.71 -6.45 -27.16
N ASN A 107 -5.40 -6.36 -26.02
CA ASN A 107 -6.26 -7.42 -25.50
C ASN A 107 -7.47 -7.71 -26.42
N LYS A 108 -7.95 -6.70 -27.15
CA LYS A 108 -8.97 -6.87 -28.20
C LYS A 108 -8.46 -7.68 -29.40
N LEU A 109 -7.17 -7.57 -29.72
CA LEU A 109 -6.53 -8.28 -30.84
C LEU A 109 -5.99 -9.66 -30.43
N TYR A 110 -5.50 -9.78 -29.20
CA TYR A 110 -4.83 -10.95 -28.65
C TYR A 110 -5.47 -11.35 -27.33
N SER A 111 -6.72 -11.82 -27.38
CA SER A 111 -7.49 -12.15 -26.19
C SER A 111 -6.80 -13.27 -25.39
N TYR A 112 -6.33 -12.92 -24.19
CA TYR A 112 -5.75 -13.80 -23.16
C TYR A 112 -4.36 -14.41 -23.46
N THR A 113 -3.32 -13.64 -23.13
CA THR A 113 -1.92 -14.11 -23.09
C THR A 113 -1.59 -14.68 -21.71
N LYS A 114 -2.01 -15.92 -21.45
CA LYS A 114 -1.63 -16.61 -20.20
C LYS A 114 -0.12 -16.81 -20.16
N VAL A 115 0.53 -16.26 -19.13
CA VAL A 115 1.92 -16.58 -18.80
C VAL A 115 1.97 -17.62 -17.69
N ASN A 116 2.98 -18.49 -17.73
CA ASN A 116 3.26 -19.46 -16.66
C ASN A 116 4.68 -19.18 -16.16
N PRO A 117 4.83 -18.25 -15.20
CA PRO A 117 6.13 -17.78 -14.75
C PRO A 117 6.97 -18.93 -14.20
N ARG A 118 8.20 -19.03 -14.67
CA ARG A 118 9.22 -19.93 -14.13
C ARG A 118 10.34 -19.09 -13.54
N PHE A 119 10.80 -19.47 -12.36
CA PHE A 119 11.96 -18.85 -11.72
C PHE A 119 13.14 -19.81 -11.77
N LEU A 120 14.32 -19.28 -12.10
CA LEU A 120 15.57 -20.02 -12.19
C LEU A 120 16.46 -19.62 -11.02
N SER A 121 17.10 -20.59 -10.36
CA SER A 121 17.94 -20.31 -9.19
C SER A 121 19.26 -19.66 -9.60
N ASP A 122 19.61 -18.55 -8.98
CA ASP A 122 20.85 -17.82 -9.29
C ASP A 122 22.10 -18.70 -9.11
N LEU A 123 22.10 -19.56 -8.08
CA LEU A 123 23.17 -20.53 -7.83
C LEU A 123 23.45 -21.46 -9.02
N LYS A 124 22.44 -21.73 -9.84
CA LYS A 124 22.50 -22.68 -10.96
C LYS A 124 22.70 -22.02 -12.32
N GLU A 125 22.54 -20.71 -12.40
CA GLU A 125 22.46 -20.01 -13.69
C GLU A 125 23.46 -18.86 -13.83
N LEU A 126 23.91 -18.23 -12.74
CA LEU A 126 24.84 -17.10 -12.84
C LEU A 126 26.25 -17.59 -13.20
N SER A 127 26.82 -16.99 -14.24
CA SER A 127 28.17 -17.27 -14.73
C SER A 127 29.24 -16.55 -13.90
N SER A 128 30.47 -17.07 -13.97
CA SER A 128 31.63 -16.41 -13.38
C SER A 128 31.87 -15.04 -13.99
N ASP A 129 31.70 -14.92 -15.31
CA ASP A 129 31.91 -13.67 -16.05
C ASP A 129 31.00 -12.55 -15.55
N TYR A 130 29.71 -12.86 -15.32
CA TYR A 130 28.76 -11.88 -14.79
C TYR A 130 29.16 -11.40 -13.40
N LEU A 131 29.47 -12.33 -12.49
CA LEU A 131 29.83 -12.01 -11.11
C LEU A 131 31.14 -11.24 -11.02
N ILE A 132 32.17 -11.64 -11.78
CA ILE A 132 33.46 -10.95 -11.87
C ILE A 132 33.26 -9.54 -12.43
N HIS A 133 32.52 -9.40 -13.54
CA HIS A 133 32.23 -8.08 -14.12
C HIS A 133 31.52 -7.17 -13.13
N HIS A 134 30.51 -7.68 -12.43
CA HIS A 134 29.74 -6.93 -11.43
C HIS A 134 30.60 -6.49 -10.24
N ILE A 135 31.40 -7.40 -9.67
CA ILE A 135 32.33 -7.08 -8.58
C ILE A 135 33.33 -6.01 -9.03
N ASP A 136 33.94 -6.18 -10.21
CA ASP A 136 34.89 -5.21 -10.75
C ASP A 136 34.27 -3.83 -10.96
N GLN A 137 33.06 -3.76 -11.53
CA GLN A 137 32.32 -2.51 -11.69
C GLN A 137 32.06 -1.82 -10.33
N CYS A 138 31.59 -2.56 -9.32
CA CYS A 138 31.34 -1.99 -7.99
C CYS A 138 32.62 -1.46 -7.33
N PHE A 139 33.74 -2.17 -7.45
CA PHE A 139 35.03 -1.72 -6.91
C PHE A 139 35.58 -0.50 -7.67
N GLN A 140 35.49 -0.50 -9.01
CA GLN A 140 35.87 0.66 -9.83
C GLN A 140 35.06 1.89 -9.43
N ASN A 141 33.75 1.75 -9.23
CA ASN A 141 32.89 2.85 -8.79
C ASN A 141 33.26 3.33 -7.39
N LYS A 142 33.59 2.43 -6.47
CA LYS A 142 34.05 2.78 -5.12
C LYS A 142 35.33 3.62 -5.14
N GLU A 143 36.25 3.31 -6.04
CA GLU A 143 37.51 4.05 -6.23
C GLU A 143 37.32 5.37 -6.98
N ARG A 144 36.47 5.36 -8.02
CA ARG A 144 36.19 6.49 -8.91
C ARG A 144 35.44 7.62 -8.20
N TYR A 145 34.39 7.30 -7.45
CA TYR A 145 33.51 8.33 -6.90
C TYR A 145 33.96 8.84 -5.52
N PRO A 146 34.08 10.17 -5.31
CA PRO A 146 34.53 10.74 -4.05
C PRO A 146 33.74 10.29 -2.82
N TRP A 147 32.40 10.23 -2.92
CA TRP A 147 31.52 9.86 -1.81
C TRP A 147 31.60 8.38 -1.42
N CYS A 148 32.20 7.53 -2.27
CA CYS A 148 32.34 6.10 -1.99
C CYS A 148 33.66 5.75 -1.27
N LYS A 149 34.67 6.63 -1.34
CA LYS A 149 36.04 6.33 -0.89
C LYS A 149 36.11 5.97 0.59
N ASN A 150 35.35 6.69 1.43
CA ASN A 150 35.33 6.51 2.88
C ASN A 150 34.16 5.63 3.35
N MET A 151 33.38 5.05 2.43
CA MET A 151 32.27 4.17 2.81
C MET A 151 32.81 2.92 3.48
N ASP A 152 32.24 2.58 4.63
CA ASP A 152 32.54 1.37 5.37
C ASP A 152 32.30 0.11 4.52
N TRP A 153 33.12 -0.93 4.74
CA TRP A 153 33.06 -2.16 3.95
C TRP A 153 31.78 -2.95 4.17
N ASP A 154 31.22 -2.96 5.39
CA ASP A 154 29.96 -3.65 5.66
C ASP A 154 28.80 -2.94 4.95
N ILE A 155 28.80 -1.60 4.95
CA ILE A 155 27.83 -0.81 4.18
C ILE A 155 27.95 -1.11 2.68
N PHE A 156 29.18 -1.15 2.17
CA PHE A 156 29.43 -1.44 0.76
C PHE A 156 28.93 -2.85 0.39
N PHE A 157 29.26 -3.87 1.18
CA PHE A 157 28.82 -5.25 0.94
C PHE A 157 27.31 -5.42 1.06
N ASP A 158 26.67 -4.84 2.07
CA ASP A 158 25.25 -5.06 2.30
C ASP A 158 24.33 -4.21 1.41
N TYR A 159 24.79 -3.03 0.95
CA TYR A 159 23.90 -2.03 0.34
C TYR A 159 24.33 -1.47 -1.00
N VAL A 160 25.56 -1.74 -1.48
CA VAL A 160 26.04 -1.33 -2.81
C VAL A 160 26.35 -2.54 -3.70
N LEU A 161 27.13 -3.49 -3.19
CA LEU A 161 27.56 -4.70 -3.87
C LEU A 161 26.42 -5.63 -4.36
N PRO A 162 25.23 -5.73 -3.72
CA PRO A 162 24.23 -6.69 -4.15
C PRO A 162 23.69 -6.43 -5.56
N TYR A 163 23.81 -7.44 -6.43
CA TYR A 163 23.40 -7.37 -7.84
C TYR A 163 21.88 -7.46 -8.05
N THR A 164 21.12 -7.93 -7.05
CA THR A 164 19.66 -8.09 -7.13
C THR A 164 18.95 -7.47 -5.93
N THR A 165 17.70 -7.09 -6.15
CA THR A 165 16.74 -6.69 -5.13
C THR A 165 15.43 -7.42 -5.41
N ASP A 166 14.88 -8.11 -4.40
CA ASP A 166 13.64 -8.89 -4.51
C ASP A 166 13.59 -9.82 -5.74
N ASN A 167 14.67 -10.58 -5.98
CA ASN A 167 14.77 -11.53 -7.11
C ASN A 167 14.57 -10.90 -8.50
N CYS A 168 14.88 -9.61 -8.61
CA CYS A 168 14.80 -8.85 -9.84
C CYS A 168 16.18 -8.25 -10.15
N HIS A 169 16.80 -8.68 -11.24
CA HIS A 169 18.08 -8.17 -11.71
C HIS A 169 18.21 -8.30 -13.23
N TRP A 170 19.18 -7.59 -13.80
CA TRP A 170 19.56 -7.65 -15.21
C TRP A 170 21.05 -7.37 -15.31
N GLU A 171 21.76 -8.17 -16.09
CA GLU A 171 23.21 -8.11 -16.23
C GLU A 171 23.73 -6.71 -16.59
N HIS A 172 23.03 -5.98 -17.46
CA HIS A 172 23.49 -4.66 -17.90
C HIS A 172 23.01 -3.50 -17.01
N ALA A 173 22.28 -3.76 -15.92
CA ALA A 173 21.69 -2.72 -15.08
C ALA A 173 22.74 -1.73 -14.53
N GLY A 174 23.87 -2.25 -14.02
CA GLY A 174 24.95 -1.43 -13.47
C GLY A 174 25.47 -0.41 -14.50
N SER A 175 25.91 -0.90 -15.65
CA SER A 175 26.43 -0.04 -16.73
C SER A 175 25.37 0.90 -17.32
N TYR A 176 24.11 0.46 -17.42
CA TYR A 176 23.00 1.27 -17.91
C TYR A 176 22.77 2.46 -16.97
N PHE A 177 22.68 2.23 -15.67
CA PHE A 177 22.38 3.27 -14.70
C PHE A 177 23.56 4.19 -14.38
N ASP A 178 24.80 3.70 -14.43
CA ASP A 178 25.98 4.58 -14.38
C ASP A 178 25.93 5.60 -15.54
N ARG A 179 25.66 5.13 -16.77
CA ARG A 179 25.55 6.01 -17.94
C ARG A 179 24.33 6.94 -17.86
N LYS A 180 23.16 6.42 -17.51
CA LYS A 180 21.91 7.19 -17.44
C LYS A 180 22.05 8.39 -16.50
N TYR A 181 22.63 8.20 -15.32
CA TYR A 181 22.73 9.24 -14.30
C TYR A 181 24.07 9.99 -14.30
N ALA A 182 24.95 9.75 -15.28
CA ALA A 182 26.26 10.36 -15.33
C ALA A 182 26.22 11.88 -15.28
N SER A 183 25.40 12.52 -16.14
CA SER A 183 25.28 13.98 -16.20
C SER A 183 24.80 14.58 -14.87
N LEU A 184 23.74 14.01 -14.28
CA LEU A 184 23.20 14.47 -13.00
C LEU A 184 24.24 14.37 -11.89
N ARG A 185 24.85 13.19 -11.75
CA ARG A 185 25.86 12.91 -10.73
C ARG A 185 27.10 13.79 -10.90
N ASP A 186 27.59 13.95 -12.13
CA ASP A 186 28.80 14.73 -12.41
C ASP A 186 28.55 16.23 -12.15
N SER A 187 27.32 16.73 -12.29
CA SER A 187 26.94 18.09 -11.88
C SER A 187 26.93 18.29 -10.35
N MET A 188 26.79 17.18 -9.59
CA MET A 188 26.71 17.15 -8.13
C MET A 188 27.97 16.54 -7.49
N TYR A 189 29.11 16.57 -8.18
CA TYR A 189 30.32 15.84 -7.79
C TYR A 189 30.86 16.17 -6.38
N MET A 190 30.55 17.37 -5.86
CA MET A 190 30.95 17.85 -4.53
C MET A 190 29.90 17.60 -3.43
N CYS A 191 28.73 17.06 -3.78
CA CYS A 191 27.64 16.78 -2.85
C CYS A 191 27.86 15.46 -2.09
N SER A 192 27.11 15.28 -1.00
CA SER A 192 27.08 14.00 -0.29
C SER A 192 26.34 12.92 -1.10
N TYR A 193 26.57 11.63 -0.79
CA TYR A 193 25.80 10.58 -1.44
C TYR A 193 24.31 10.65 -1.09
N GLU A 194 23.93 11.24 0.06
CA GLU A 194 22.51 11.45 0.39
C GLU A 194 21.87 12.47 -0.55
N GLU A 195 22.55 13.57 -0.84
CA GLU A 195 22.07 14.62 -1.75
C GLU A 195 21.96 14.10 -3.18
N ILE A 196 23.00 13.40 -3.67
CA ILE A 196 23.00 12.77 -5.01
C ILE A 196 21.92 11.70 -5.08
N GLY A 197 21.81 10.86 -4.06
CA GLY A 197 20.83 9.78 -4.00
C GLY A 197 19.41 10.31 -3.97
N LYS A 198 19.19 11.40 -3.24
CA LYS A 198 17.92 12.13 -3.26
C LYS A 198 17.60 12.66 -4.66
N ALA A 199 18.55 13.28 -5.35
CA ALA A 199 18.34 13.80 -6.70
C ALA A 199 17.97 12.68 -7.70
N ILE A 200 18.68 11.54 -7.67
CA ILE A 200 18.35 10.36 -8.48
C ILE A 200 16.95 9.84 -8.13
N SER A 201 16.64 9.70 -6.83
CA SER A 201 15.32 9.24 -6.39
C SER A 201 14.21 10.18 -6.84
N ASP A 202 14.40 11.49 -6.73
CA ASP A 202 13.43 12.50 -7.14
C ASP A 202 13.20 12.48 -8.67
N GLU A 203 14.23 12.24 -9.49
CA GLU A 203 14.08 12.03 -10.94
C GLU A 203 13.25 10.78 -11.24
N VAL A 204 13.49 9.68 -10.52
CA VAL A 204 12.67 8.46 -10.68
C VAL A 204 11.23 8.69 -10.26
N GLU A 205 10.97 9.42 -9.17
CA GLU A 205 9.61 9.74 -8.75
C GLU A 205 8.84 10.57 -9.79
N GLN A 206 9.52 11.44 -10.53
CA GLN A 206 8.91 12.23 -11.59
C GLN A 206 8.64 11.42 -12.87
N GLY A 207 9.52 10.47 -13.21
CA GLY A 207 9.45 9.71 -14.46
C GLY A 207 8.74 8.36 -14.39
N PHE A 208 8.67 7.73 -13.22
CA PHE A 208 8.18 6.36 -13.07
C PHE A 208 6.67 6.34 -12.81
N LEU A 209 5.90 5.66 -13.67
CA LEU A 209 4.46 5.51 -13.49
C LEU A 209 4.16 4.48 -12.39
N ASN A 210 3.70 4.95 -11.23
CA ASN A 210 3.18 4.09 -10.16
C ASN A 210 1.76 3.65 -10.50
N GLU A 211 1.62 2.41 -10.94
CA GLU A 211 0.33 1.86 -11.34
C GLU A 211 0.06 0.56 -10.59
N TRP A 212 -1.09 0.50 -9.93
CA TRP A 212 -1.55 -0.72 -9.25
C TRP A 212 -2.69 -1.34 -10.03
N ILE A 213 -3.58 -0.53 -10.62
CA ILE A 213 -4.84 -0.97 -11.21
C ILE A 213 -4.58 -1.84 -12.44
N ILE A 214 -3.70 -1.42 -13.36
CA ILE A 214 -3.37 -2.21 -14.57
C ILE A 214 -2.68 -3.54 -14.26
N PHE A 215 -2.19 -3.72 -13.04
CA PHE A 215 -1.52 -4.95 -12.63
C PHE A 215 -2.34 -5.74 -11.59
N THR A 216 -3.61 -5.37 -11.40
CA THR A 216 -4.59 -6.09 -10.57
C THR A 216 -5.64 -6.80 -11.44
N GLY A 217 -6.54 -7.57 -10.81
CA GLY A 217 -7.39 -8.56 -11.46
C GLY A 217 -8.25 -8.13 -12.66
N LYS A 218 -8.46 -6.82 -12.90
CA LYS A 218 -9.14 -6.31 -14.11
C LYS A 218 -8.26 -6.45 -15.37
N TYR A 219 -6.94 -6.40 -15.22
CA TYR A 219 -5.94 -6.39 -16.29
C TYR A 219 -4.94 -7.53 -16.04
N GLN A 220 -5.23 -8.71 -16.59
CA GLN A 220 -4.48 -9.94 -16.29
C GLN A 220 -3.25 -10.10 -17.21
N GLY A 221 -2.25 -10.84 -16.74
CA GLY A 221 -1.10 -11.28 -17.55
C GLY A 221 0.16 -10.40 -17.48
N LEU A 222 0.10 -9.23 -16.82
CA LEU A 222 1.23 -8.29 -16.76
C LEU A 222 2.20 -8.53 -15.58
N ARG A 223 1.92 -9.46 -14.67
CA ARG A 223 2.85 -9.82 -13.58
C ARG A 223 3.16 -11.32 -13.59
N PRO A 224 4.35 -11.73 -13.13
CA PRO A 224 5.50 -10.89 -12.73
C PRO A 224 6.20 -10.24 -13.94
N MET A 225 7.07 -9.25 -13.68
CA MET A 225 7.84 -8.54 -14.70
C MET A 225 9.33 -8.90 -14.63
N THR A 226 10.00 -8.97 -15.77
CA THR A 226 11.47 -8.99 -15.83
C THR A 226 12.00 -7.60 -15.46
N PHE A 227 13.23 -7.51 -14.96
CA PHE A 227 13.83 -6.21 -14.67
C PHE A 227 13.98 -5.36 -15.94
N GLN A 228 14.21 -5.98 -17.09
CA GLN A 228 14.22 -5.30 -18.39
C GLN A 228 12.88 -4.62 -18.71
N ASN A 229 11.75 -5.29 -18.45
CA ASN A 229 10.42 -4.68 -18.64
C ASN A 229 10.23 -3.47 -17.72
N ILE A 230 10.68 -3.57 -16.45
CA ILE A 230 10.65 -2.45 -15.50
C ILE A 230 11.51 -1.29 -16.02
N VAL A 231 12.70 -1.55 -16.53
CA VAL A 231 13.61 -0.50 -17.03
C VAL A 231 13.08 0.16 -18.30
N ALA A 232 12.61 -0.64 -19.25
CA ALA A 232 12.12 -0.16 -20.55
C ALA A 232 10.83 0.66 -20.41
N THR A 233 9.92 0.23 -19.53
CA THR A 233 8.64 0.91 -19.34
C THR A 233 8.68 1.96 -18.23
N GLN A 234 9.56 1.83 -17.22
CA GLN A 234 9.53 2.64 -16.00
C GLN A 234 8.10 2.78 -15.46
N MET A 235 7.43 1.63 -15.37
CA MET A 235 6.06 1.46 -14.90
C MET A 235 5.98 0.21 -14.01
N GLY A 236 5.18 0.28 -12.95
CA GLY A 236 5.07 -0.81 -11.98
C GLY A 236 4.44 -0.35 -10.67
N THR A 237 4.49 -1.20 -9.65
CA THR A 237 4.05 -0.82 -8.30
C THR A 237 5.15 -0.11 -7.51
N CYS A 238 4.85 0.19 -6.24
CA CYS A 238 5.84 0.61 -5.27
C CYS A 238 7.03 -0.36 -5.16
N LEU A 239 6.85 -1.68 -5.39
CA LEU A 239 7.92 -2.67 -5.35
C LEU A 239 8.85 -2.54 -6.56
N GLU A 240 8.31 -2.54 -7.77
CA GLU A 240 9.12 -2.39 -8.99
C GLU A 240 9.78 -1.03 -9.10
N LYS A 241 9.08 0.05 -8.71
CA LYS A 241 9.68 1.38 -8.60
C LYS A 241 10.85 1.39 -7.61
N SER A 242 10.68 0.78 -6.43
CA SER A 242 11.75 0.73 -5.42
C SER A 242 12.94 -0.11 -5.89
N THR A 243 12.68 -1.22 -6.58
CA THR A 243 13.73 -2.06 -7.19
C THR A 243 14.51 -1.30 -8.26
N TYR A 244 13.82 -0.57 -9.14
CA TYR A 244 14.44 0.32 -10.13
C TYR A 244 15.33 1.38 -9.46
N LYS A 245 14.78 2.07 -8.45
CA LYS A 245 15.52 3.08 -7.69
C LYS A 245 16.77 2.52 -7.03
N ILE A 246 16.66 1.37 -6.37
CA ILE A 246 17.81 0.74 -5.69
C ILE A 246 18.90 0.37 -6.70
N ALA A 247 18.55 -0.21 -7.84
CA ALA A 247 19.52 -0.51 -8.90
C ALA A 247 20.21 0.77 -9.42
N ALA A 248 19.45 1.84 -9.64
CA ALA A 248 19.99 3.14 -10.05
C ALA A 248 20.96 3.75 -9.01
N LEU A 249 20.58 3.70 -7.74
CA LEU A 249 21.40 4.20 -6.63
C LEU A 249 22.69 3.39 -6.48
N ARG A 250 22.60 2.05 -6.44
CA ARG A 250 23.76 1.17 -6.30
C ARG A 250 24.76 1.30 -7.45
N ALA A 251 24.26 1.42 -8.68
CA ALA A 251 25.10 1.65 -9.85
C ALA A 251 25.92 2.96 -9.76
N ASN A 252 25.44 3.94 -8.99
CA ASN A 252 26.13 5.21 -8.73
C ASN A 252 26.86 5.23 -7.38
N GLY A 253 27.07 4.05 -6.77
CA GLY A 253 27.80 3.91 -5.51
C GLY A 253 27.05 4.42 -4.28
N ILE A 254 25.71 4.51 -4.34
CA ILE A 254 24.88 5.02 -3.26
C ILE A 254 24.26 3.83 -2.52
N PRO A 255 24.48 3.69 -1.20
CA PRO A 255 24.01 2.54 -0.43
C PRO A 255 22.50 2.62 -0.24
N ALA A 256 21.78 1.61 -0.73
CA ALA A 256 20.32 1.61 -0.74
C ALA A 256 19.71 0.26 -0.31
N ALA A 257 18.60 0.35 0.42
CA ALA A 257 17.86 -0.80 0.93
C ALA A 257 16.37 -0.72 0.60
N LEU A 258 15.74 -1.89 0.44
CA LEU A 258 14.30 -2.04 0.31
C LEU A 258 13.70 -2.27 1.68
N ASN A 259 12.82 -1.36 2.10
CA ASN A 259 12.01 -1.54 3.28
C ASN A 259 10.56 -1.76 2.88
N MET A 260 9.79 -2.43 3.74
CA MET A 260 8.37 -2.61 3.52
C MET A 260 7.54 -2.73 4.80
N VAL A 261 6.28 -2.32 4.68
CA VAL A 261 5.19 -2.72 5.57
C VAL A 261 4.49 -3.91 4.90
N PRO A 262 4.44 -5.09 5.53
CA PRO A 262 3.88 -6.30 4.90
C PRO A 262 2.36 -6.23 4.72
N CYS A 263 1.70 -5.53 5.63
CA CYS A 263 0.28 -5.25 5.63
C CYS A 263 0.05 -4.07 6.57
N TRP A 264 -0.72 -3.06 6.13
CA TRP A 264 -1.15 -1.99 7.02
C TRP A 264 -2.29 -2.49 7.92
N GLY A 265 -2.27 -2.14 9.21
CA GLY A 265 -3.31 -2.55 10.16
C GLY A 265 -4.70 -2.15 9.66
N ASN A 266 -4.83 -0.89 9.21
CA ASN A 266 -6.09 -0.27 8.78
C ASN A 266 -6.24 -0.08 7.25
N SER A 267 -5.35 -0.65 6.44
CA SER A 267 -5.38 -0.53 4.97
C SER A 267 -5.06 -1.86 4.28
N GLN A 268 -5.41 -1.93 3.00
CA GLN A 268 -5.09 -3.07 2.16
C GLN A 268 -3.68 -2.96 1.59
N TYR A 269 -3.12 -4.12 1.23
CA TYR A 269 -1.86 -4.29 0.48
C TYR A 269 -0.57 -3.92 1.23
N PRO A 270 0.56 -4.55 0.88
CA PRO A 270 1.87 -4.12 1.35
C PRO A 270 2.28 -2.77 0.74
N HIS A 271 3.26 -2.14 1.34
CA HIS A 271 3.92 -0.96 0.78
C HIS A 271 5.43 -1.09 0.91
N SER A 272 6.16 -0.87 -0.17
CA SER A 272 7.63 -0.89 -0.19
C SER A 272 8.19 0.47 -0.58
N TRP A 273 9.30 0.86 0.04
CA TRP A 273 10.02 2.09 -0.27
C TRP A 273 11.53 1.88 -0.19
N VAL A 274 12.27 2.89 -0.65
CA VAL A 274 13.73 2.90 -0.65
C VAL A 274 14.24 3.71 0.52
N GLU A 275 15.20 3.17 1.24
CA GLU A 275 16.05 3.91 2.18
C GLU A 275 17.44 4.08 1.60
N ILE A 276 17.93 5.32 1.57
CA ILE A 276 19.36 5.61 1.37
C ILE A 276 20.01 5.45 2.74
N ILE A 277 20.92 4.50 2.88
CA ILE A 277 21.52 4.18 4.17
C ILE A 277 22.32 5.38 4.68
N GLY A 278 22.10 5.75 5.94
CA GLY A 278 22.69 6.94 6.56
C GLY A 278 21.87 8.22 6.44
N SER A 279 20.85 8.29 5.57
CA SER A 279 20.05 9.50 5.35
C SER A 279 18.91 9.70 6.36
N LYS A 280 18.75 8.80 7.33
CA LYS A 280 17.59 8.80 8.24
C LYS A 280 17.79 9.79 9.40
N GLN A 281 16.80 10.64 9.63
CA GLN A 281 16.79 11.52 10.79
C GLN A 281 16.45 10.72 12.07
N PHE A 282 17.33 10.79 13.07
CA PHE A 282 17.15 10.13 14.37
C PHE A 282 15.98 10.74 15.18
N GLY A 283 15.26 9.90 15.94
CA GLY A 283 14.28 10.33 16.97
C GLY A 283 12.82 10.45 16.53
N MET A 284 12.50 10.14 15.26
CA MET A 284 11.18 10.32 14.70
C MET A 284 10.42 8.99 14.54
N ILE A 285 9.73 8.55 15.60
CA ILE A 285 8.99 7.27 15.61
C ILE A 285 7.48 7.52 15.53
N TYR A 286 6.77 6.71 14.72
CA TYR A 286 5.31 6.75 14.57
C TYR A 286 4.62 5.84 15.58
N ASP A 287 3.56 6.29 16.26
CA ASP A 287 2.87 5.51 17.30
C ASP A 287 1.53 4.92 16.84
N ASN A 288 1.30 4.84 15.52
CA ASN A 288 0.03 4.39 14.91
C ASN A 288 -1.20 5.24 15.28
N THR A 289 -1.02 6.40 15.91
CA THR A 289 -2.14 7.30 16.22
C THR A 289 -2.63 8.00 14.94
N GLN A 290 -3.95 8.06 14.76
CA GLN A 290 -4.57 8.85 13.69
C GLN A 290 -4.32 10.34 13.94
N ARG A 291 -3.73 11.03 12.96
CA ARG A 291 -3.43 12.46 13.02
C ARG A 291 -3.35 13.05 11.61
N PRO A 292 -3.70 14.32 11.41
CA PRO A 292 -3.54 14.97 10.12
C PRO A 292 -2.07 15.11 9.74
N PHE A 293 -1.80 15.21 8.44
CA PHE A 293 -0.52 15.69 7.93
C PHE A 293 -0.46 17.21 8.11
N LEU A 294 0.61 17.73 8.72
CA LEU A 294 0.86 19.18 8.83
C LEU A 294 2.10 19.58 8.05
N THR A 295 3.18 18.80 8.15
CA THR A 295 4.45 19.05 7.46
C THR A 295 5.09 17.76 6.98
N LYS A 296 6.08 17.87 6.09
CA LYS A 296 6.86 16.71 5.62
C LYS A 296 7.56 15.97 6.76
N ASP A 297 7.85 16.65 7.86
CA ASP A 297 8.44 16.07 9.05
C ASP A 297 7.50 15.06 9.72
N ASP A 298 6.19 15.10 9.46
CA ASP A 298 5.24 14.12 10.00
C ASP A 298 5.35 12.74 9.33
N ILE A 299 5.92 12.67 8.12
CA ILE A 299 6.06 11.44 7.32
C ILE A 299 7.21 10.60 7.90
N LYS A 300 6.86 9.58 8.68
CA LYS A 300 7.81 8.63 9.29
C LYS A 300 8.04 7.40 8.43
N ILE A 301 7.00 7.00 7.70
CA ILE A 301 7.01 5.91 6.74
C ILE A 301 6.47 6.48 5.44
N ASP A 302 7.14 6.18 4.32
CA ASP A 302 6.66 6.57 3.00
C ASP A 302 5.21 6.08 2.79
N GLY A 303 4.39 6.92 2.17
CA GLY A 303 2.98 6.62 1.93
C GLY A 303 2.14 6.38 3.18
N MET A 304 2.58 6.80 4.38
CA MET A 304 1.78 6.57 5.59
C MET A 304 0.50 7.41 5.61
N PHE A 305 0.50 8.62 5.06
CA PHE A 305 -0.71 9.41 4.97
C PHE A 305 -1.51 9.01 3.73
N TRP A 306 -2.83 9.05 3.83
CA TRP A 306 -3.68 8.88 2.65
C TRP A 306 -3.48 10.03 1.66
N ARG A 307 -3.21 11.23 2.18
CA ARG A 307 -2.73 12.42 1.46
C ARG A 307 -1.86 13.30 2.35
N ASP A 308 -0.80 13.83 1.76
CA ASP A 308 0.12 14.76 2.40
C ASP A 308 -0.43 16.20 2.32
N VAL A 309 -1.65 16.41 2.84
CA VAL A 309 -2.32 17.72 2.85
C VAL A 309 -3.13 17.92 4.13
N TYR A 310 -3.00 19.11 4.72
CA TYR A 310 -3.87 19.59 5.79
C TYR A 310 -5.06 20.36 5.22
N GLN A 311 -6.25 20.17 5.78
CA GLN A 311 -7.43 20.92 5.37
C GLN A 311 -8.41 21.08 6.53
N SER A 312 -8.62 22.31 6.99
CA SER A 312 -9.51 22.63 8.12
C SER A 312 -10.99 22.38 7.81
N LYS A 313 -11.40 22.39 6.52
CA LYS A 313 -12.77 22.00 6.12
C LYS A 313 -13.11 20.55 6.53
N ILE A 314 -12.12 19.72 6.80
CA ILE A 314 -12.33 18.35 7.30
C ILE A 314 -12.85 18.34 8.75
N ASP A 315 -12.56 19.38 9.54
CA ASP A 315 -13.04 19.48 10.92
C ASP A 315 -14.56 19.77 11.00
N MET A 316 -15.19 20.07 9.86
CA MET A 316 -16.63 20.32 9.74
C MET A 316 -17.46 19.02 9.64
N PHE A 317 -16.82 17.86 9.50
CA PHE A 317 -17.54 16.58 9.54
C PHE A 317 -18.09 16.30 10.96
N PRO A 318 -19.25 15.62 11.08
CA PRO A 318 -19.79 15.27 12.38
C PRO A 318 -18.81 14.44 13.22
N SER A 319 -18.72 14.72 14.53
CA SER A 319 -17.81 14.02 15.46
C SER A 319 -18.14 12.53 15.65
N THR A 320 -19.32 12.10 15.21
CA THR A 320 -19.73 10.69 15.15
C THR A 320 -19.02 9.91 14.03
N ILE A 321 -18.43 10.61 13.05
CA ILE A 321 -17.69 10.01 11.94
C ILE A 321 -16.19 10.00 12.23
N THR A 322 -15.62 8.80 12.25
CA THR A 322 -14.17 8.63 12.40
C THR A 322 -13.47 8.78 11.06
N ILE A 323 -12.66 9.83 10.93
CA ILE A 323 -11.79 10.07 9.78
C ILE A 323 -10.44 9.40 9.99
N GLN A 324 -9.99 8.63 9.00
CA GLN A 324 -8.64 8.07 8.99
C GLN A 324 -7.72 8.92 8.12
N TYR A 325 -6.72 9.53 8.76
CA TYR A 325 -5.73 10.39 8.12
C TYR A 325 -4.50 9.61 7.66
N CYS A 326 -4.07 8.62 8.44
CA CYS A 326 -2.87 7.85 8.19
C CYS A 326 -3.09 6.34 8.35
N ARG A 327 -2.20 5.57 7.73
CA ARG A 327 -2.14 4.13 7.77
C ARG A 327 -1.32 3.67 8.97
N THR A 328 -1.69 2.56 9.57
CA THR A 328 -1.02 2.01 10.77
C THR A 328 -0.13 0.81 10.41
N ALA A 329 1.09 0.76 10.95
CA ALA A 329 2.09 -0.25 10.61
C ALA A 329 2.29 -1.24 11.78
N PRO A 330 2.01 -2.55 11.59
CA PRO A 330 2.32 -3.58 12.59
C PRO A 330 3.80 -3.86 12.71
N LYS A 331 4.45 -3.84 11.54
CA LYS A 331 5.83 -4.26 11.31
C LYS A 331 6.41 -3.46 10.17
N VAL A 332 7.71 -3.22 10.27
CA VAL A 332 8.54 -2.76 9.16
C VAL A 332 9.68 -3.75 8.99
N TYR A 333 9.80 -4.28 7.78
CA TYR A 333 10.85 -5.23 7.43
C TYR A 333 11.80 -4.62 6.40
N ARG A 334 13.09 -4.90 6.55
CA ARG A 334 14.09 -4.69 5.51
C ARG A 334 14.34 -5.99 4.77
N TYR A 335 14.39 -5.92 3.45
CA TYR A 335 14.76 -7.04 2.60
C TYR A 335 16.25 -6.91 2.25
N ASN A 336 17.08 -7.63 2.98
CA ASN A 336 18.53 -7.62 2.77
C ASN A 336 18.94 -8.65 1.72
N TYR A 337 20.07 -8.39 1.06
CA TYR A 337 20.76 -9.43 0.30
C TYR A 337 21.36 -10.47 1.23
N ARG A 338 21.91 -10.04 2.38
CA ARG A 338 22.48 -10.91 3.40
C ARG A 338 21.40 -11.77 4.06
N ILE A 339 21.64 -13.08 4.11
CA ILE A 339 20.81 -14.05 4.82
C ILE A 339 20.80 -13.71 6.31
N GLN A 340 19.62 -13.71 6.90
CA GLN A 340 19.42 -13.61 8.33
C GLN A 340 19.37 -15.05 8.89
N PRO A 341 20.39 -15.52 9.64
CA PRO A 341 20.47 -16.93 10.08
C PRO A 341 19.31 -17.37 11.00
N HIS A 342 18.64 -16.40 11.62
CA HIS A 342 17.48 -16.62 12.49
C HIS A 342 16.14 -16.28 11.80
N SER A 343 16.13 -16.08 10.49
CA SER A 343 14.88 -15.94 9.73
C SER A 343 14.10 -17.26 9.72
N LEU A 344 12.77 -17.15 9.64
CA LEU A 344 11.91 -18.32 9.63
C LEU A 344 12.14 -19.22 8.41
N ALA A 345 12.54 -18.64 7.27
CA ALA A 345 12.91 -19.39 6.07
C ALA A 345 14.06 -20.39 6.31
N ILE A 346 14.99 -20.06 7.21
CA ILE A 346 16.13 -20.92 7.55
C ILE A 346 15.76 -21.91 8.66
N LEU A 347 14.95 -21.48 9.63
CA LEU A 347 14.64 -22.28 10.82
C LEU A 347 13.55 -23.33 10.59
N SER A 348 12.55 -23.01 9.76
CA SER A 348 11.34 -23.84 9.65
C SER A 348 11.54 -25.07 8.79
N LYS A 349 10.94 -26.18 9.23
CA LYS A 349 10.73 -27.40 8.43
C LYS A 349 9.26 -27.60 8.02
N GLU A 350 8.36 -26.78 8.57
CA GLU A 350 6.94 -26.77 8.21
C GLU A 350 6.65 -25.72 7.14
N GLU A 351 5.47 -25.83 6.52
CA GLU A 351 4.98 -24.81 5.60
C GLU A 351 4.81 -23.47 6.33
N ILE A 352 5.31 -22.38 5.74
CA ILE A 352 5.27 -21.04 6.33
C ILE A 352 4.60 -20.02 5.38
N PRO A 353 3.98 -18.96 5.94
CA PRO A 353 3.38 -17.88 5.16
C PRO A 353 4.37 -17.22 4.16
N PRO A 354 3.90 -16.77 2.98
CA PRO A 354 4.76 -16.22 1.94
C PRO A 354 5.73 -15.12 2.38
N LEU A 355 5.29 -14.21 3.27
CA LEU A 355 6.12 -13.13 3.81
C LEU A 355 7.45 -13.63 4.40
N PHE A 356 7.42 -14.77 5.07
CA PHE A 356 8.56 -15.28 5.81
C PHE A 356 9.43 -16.26 5.02
N LYS A 357 9.16 -16.46 3.72
CA LYS A 357 9.99 -17.28 2.83
C LYS A 357 11.26 -16.57 2.36
N ASN A 358 11.36 -15.25 2.56
CA ASN A 358 12.57 -14.49 2.25
C ASN A 358 13.62 -14.67 3.38
N PRO A 359 14.78 -15.31 3.13
CA PRO A 359 15.79 -15.51 4.16
C PRO A 359 16.52 -14.22 4.55
N GLY A 360 16.43 -13.15 3.76
CA GLY A 360 17.02 -11.83 4.02
C GLY A 360 16.14 -10.88 4.83
N ILE A 361 14.95 -11.32 5.27
CA ILE A 361 14.01 -10.46 5.99
C ILE A 361 14.51 -10.10 7.40
N GLN A 362 14.61 -8.81 7.69
CA GLN A 362 15.04 -8.28 8.99
C GLN A 362 13.98 -7.36 9.58
N ASP A 363 13.62 -7.59 10.85
CA ASP A 363 12.68 -6.73 11.59
C ASP A 363 13.36 -5.45 12.08
N ILE A 364 12.97 -4.33 11.47
CA ILE A 364 13.46 -2.98 11.80
C ILE A 364 12.31 -2.08 12.30
N THR A 365 11.25 -2.69 12.84
CA THR A 365 10.03 -1.98 13.27
C THR A 365 10.33 -0.88 14.28
N ASP A 366 11.22 -1.13 15.23
CA ASP A 366 11.66 -0.19 16.28
C ASP A 366 12.35 1.06 15.74
N GLN A 367 12.81 1.04 14.49
CA GLN A 367 13.36 2.23 13.84
C GLN A 367 12.27 3.16 13.30
N TYR A 368 11.02 2.70 13.17
CA TYR A 368 9.95 3.42 12.47
C TYR A 368 8.69 3.60 13.32
N VAL A 369 8.37 2.62 14.17
CA VAL A 369 7.10 2.51 14.88
C VAL A 369 7.33 2.27 16.37
N VAL A 370 6.52 2.91 17.22
CA VAL A 370 6.50 2.62 18.66
C VAL A 370 5.97 1.21 18.81
N CYS A 371 6.78 0.34 19.38
CA CYS A 371 6.50 -1.08 19.40
C CYS A 371 6.87 -1.71 20.74
N GLU A 372 6.16 -2.79 21.07
CA GLU A 372 6.31 -3.51 22.33
C GLU A 372 6.60 -5.00 22.09
N ASP A 373 7.40 -5.59 22.97
CA ASP A 373 7.54 -7.04 23.06
C ASP A 373 6.38 -7.57 23.91
N ILE A 374 5.55 -8.42 23.32
CA ILE A 374 4.31 -8.89 23.96
C ILE A 374 4.28 -10.39 24.15
N GLU A 375 3.66 -10.83 25.25
CA GLU A 375 3.24 -12.22 25.45
C GLU A 375 1.75 -12.35 25.14
N VAL A 376 1.41 -13.20 24.18
CA VAL A 376 0.02 -13.41 23.75
C VAL A 376 -0.46 -14.78 24.23
N PRO A 377 -1.61 -14.86 24.93
CA PRO A 377 -2.19 -16.13 25.35
C PRO A 377 -2.80 -16.90 24.17
N LEU A 378 -2.73 -18.22 24.25
CA LEU A 378 -3.31 -19.19 23.31
C LEU A 378 -4.40 -20.01 24.00
N TRP A 379 -5.34 -20.54 23.23
CA TRP A 379 -6.41 -21.39 23.77
C TRP A 379 -5.92 -22.76 24.24
N ASN A 380 -4.86 -23.28 23.62
CA ASN A 380 -4.34 -24.62 23.87
C ASN A 380 -2.90 -24.58 24.37
N GLU A 381 -2.56 -25.42 25.36
CA GLU A 381 -1.17 -25.60 25.80
C GLU A 381 -0.33 -26.43 24.83
N LYS A 382 -0.97 -27.40 24.14
CA LYS A 382 -0.32 -28.22 23.10
C LYS A 382 -0.74 -27.70 21.74
N HIS A 383 0.21 -27.09 21.05
CA HIS A 383 -0.05 -26.44 19.78
C HIS A 383 0.23 -27.39 18.59
N PRO A 384 -0.62 -27.42 17.54
CA PRO A 384 -0.49 -28.36 16.41
C PRO A 384 0.64 -28.02 15.42
N LYS A 385 1.25 -26.84 15.54
CA LYS A 385 2.31 -26.31 14.67
C LYS A 385 3.48 -25.80 15.50
N GLU A 386 4.68 -25.82 14.93
CA GLU A 386 5.90 -25.32 15.58
C GLU A 386 5.84 -23.81 15.78
N TYR A 387 5.21 -23.08 14.84
CA TYR A 387 5.10 -21.63 14.89
C TYR A 387 3.66 -21.14 15.02
N VAL A 388 3.50 -20.05 15.78
CA VAL A 388 2.28 -19.25 15.84
C VAL A 388 2.60 -17.88 15.24
N TYR A 389 1.63 -17.33 14.53
CA TYR A 389 1.70 -16.04 13.87
C TYR A 389 0.80 -15.03 14.56
N LEU A 390 1.23 -13.77 14.56
CA LEU A 390 0.36 -12.66 14.88
C LEU A 390 -0.11 -12.02 13.58
N CYS A 391 -1.43 -11.88 13.42
CA CYS A 391 -2.05 -11.45 12.19
C CYS A 391 -2.71 -10.07 12.32
N CYS A 392 -2.69 -9.31 11.23
CA CYS A 392 -3.54 -8.12 11.02
C CYS A 392 -4.68 -8.44 10.06
N TYR A 393 -5.78 -7.70 10.15
CA TYR A 393 -6.94 -7.92 9.30
C TYR A 393 -6.83 -7.15 7.98
N ASP A 394 -7.15 -7.81 6.87
CA ASP A 394 -7.34 -7.19 5.56
C ASP A 394 -8.65 -7.66 4.91
N ILE A 395 -9.01 -7.14 3.73
CA ILE A 395 -10.23 -7.49 2.98
C ILE A 395 -10.32 -8.99 2.67
N ILE A 396 -9.17 -9.64 2.48
CA ILE A 396 -9.08 -11.09 2.24
C ILE A 396 -9.06 -11.93 3.53
N GLY A 397 -8.98 -11.30 4.71
CA GLY A 397 -8.94 -11.97 6.02
C GLY A 397 -7.71 -11.64 6.86
N TRP A 398 -7.36 -12.53 7.78
CA TRP A 398 -6.23 -12.37 8.70
C TRP A 398 -4.90 -12.70 8.01
N ASN A 399 -3.96 -11.77 8.01
CA ASN A 399 -2.64 -11.88 7.35
C ASN A 399 -1.52 -11.91 8.39
N PRO A 400 -0.65 -12.94 8.40
CA PRO A 400 0.54 -13.00 9.26
C PRO A 400 1.49 -11.82 9.04
N VAL A 401 1.85 -11.15 10.13
CA VAL A 401 2.83 -10.06 10.13
C VAL A 401 4.01 -10.33 11.04
N CYS A 402 3.87 -11.18 12.07
CA CYS A 402 4.96 -11.63 12.94
C CYS A 402 4.79 -13.12 13.26
N TRP A 403 5.85 -13.75 13.79
CA TRP A 403 5.86 -15.15 14.19
C TRP A 403 6.59 -15.33 15.52
N GLY A 404 6.29 -16.43 16.22
CA GLY A 404 6.93 -16.83 17.46
C GLY A 404 6.74 -18.32 17.72
N ARG A 405 7.57 -18.90 18.58
CA ARG A 405 7.39 -20.28 19.05
C ARG A 405 6.53 -20.28 20.30
N PRO A 406 5.50 -21.14 20.40
CA PRO A 406 4.67 -21.23 21.58
C PRO A 406 5.43 -21.91 22.74
N GLU A 407 5.25 -21.38 23.94
CA GLU A 407 5.74 -21.91 25.21
C GLU A 407 4.53 -22.19 26.11
N GLY A 408 4.03 -23.42 26.08
CA GLY A 408 2.77 -23.80 26.73
C GLY A 408 1.59 -23.02 26.12
N SER A 409 0.83 -22.31 26.95
CA SER A 409 -0.35 -21.53 26.53
C SER A 409 -0.04 -20.08 26.14
N LYS A 410 1.22 -19.75 25.83
CA LYS A 410 1.62 -18.40 25.43
C LYS A 410 2.61 -18.42 24.27
N VAL A 411 2.73 -17.30 23.58
CA VAL A 411 3.77 -17.05 22.58
C VAL A 411 4.27 -15.61 22.72
N ARG A 412 5.58 -15.41 22.58
CA ARG A 412 6.19 -14.08 22.58
C ARG A 412 6.32 -13.56 21.15
N PHE A 413 5.89 -12.33 20.91
CA PHE A 413 6.12 -11.59 19.67
C PHE A 413 6.91 -10.32 19.97
N PRO A 414 8.13 -10.17 19.44
CA PRO A 414 8.92 -8.96 19.65
C PRO A 414 8.41 -7.81 18.79
N LYS A 415 8.72 -6.55 19.17
CA LYS A 415 8.56 -5.33 18.36
C LYS A 415 7.20 -5.18 17.65
N MET A 416 6.08 -5.39 18.34
CA MET A 416 4.75 -5.25 17.75
C MET A 416 4.28 -3.79 17.81
N GLY A 417 3.88 -3.21 16.67
CA GLY A 417 3.35 -1.85 16.60
C GLY A 417 2.08 -1.69 17.44
N VAL A 418 2.02 -0.64 18.27
CA VAL A 418 0.90 -0.35 19.19
C VAL A 418 -0.32 0.26 18.47
N ASN A 419 -1.43 0.45 19.20
CA ASN A 419 -2.71 1.03 18.75
C ASN A 419 -3.39 0.28 17.60
N MET A 420 -3.36 -1.05 17.63
CA MET A 420 -3.89 -1.87 16.54
C MET A 420 -4.54 -3.17 16.99
N LEU A 421 -5.38 -3.71 16.11
CA LEU A 421 -6.04 -5.01 16.25
C LEU A 421 -5.14 -6.15 15.76
N TYR A 422 -5.02 -7.18 16.58
CA TYR A 422 -4.28 -8.40 16.27
C TYR A 422 -5.09 -9.66 16.57
N LEU A 423 -4.74 -10.74 15.87
CA LEU A 423 -5.22 -12.10 16.14
C LEU A 423 -4.03 -13.09 16.13
N PRO A 424 -3.81 -13.86 17.21
CA PRO A 424 -2.88 -14.99 17.16
C PRO A 424 -3.51 -16.14 16.37
N ALA A 425 -2.77 -16.69 15.42
CA ALA A 425 -3.23 -17.74 14.53
C ALA A 425 -2.08 -18.67 14.10
N TYR A 426 -2.40 -19.83 13.56
CA TYR A 426 -1.44 -20.74 12.97
C TYR A 426 -1.72 -20.98 11.50
N TYR A 427 -0.67 -21.31 10.76
CA TYR A 427 -0.74 -21.56 9.32
C TYR A 427 -0.86 -23.06 9.08
N ASN A 428 -1.84 -23.46 8.27
CA ASN A 428 -2.03 -24.86 7.90
C ASN A 428 -2.61 -24.98 6.50
N ASP A 429 -1.84 -25.56 5.57
CA ASP A 429 -2.27 -25.86 4.21
C ASP A 429 -2.82 -24.63 3.47
N GLY A 430 -2.07 -23.52 3.51
CA GLY A 430 -2.51 -22.25 2.92
C GLY A 430 -3.50 -21.42 3.77
N GLU A 431 -4.06 -21.97 4.84
CA GLU A 431 -5.10 -21.32 5.65
C GLU A 431 -4.56 -20.73 6.96
N ILE A 432 -5.21 -19.65 7.42
CA ILE A 432 -4.97 -19.02 8.73
C ILE A 432 -6.06 -19.43 9.69
N ARG A 433 -5.68 -20.09 10.80
CA ARG A 433 -6.60 -20.61 11.81
C ARG A 433 -6.35 -19.95 13.16
N PRO A 434 -7.37 -19.35 13.80
CA PRO A 434 -7.21 -18.71 15.11
C PRO A 434 -6.63 -19.66 16.16
N ALA A 435 -5.67 -19.16 16.94
CA ALA A 435 -5.01 -19.88 18.04
C ALA A 435 -5.33 -19.28 19.42
N GLY A 436 -5.95 -18.10 19.44
CA GLY A 436 -6.32 -17.34 20.64
C GLY A 436 -7.29 -16.22 20.30
N ASP A 437 -7.62 -15.40 21.29
CA ASP A 437 -8.60 -14.31 21.15
C ASP A 437 -7.99 -13.10 20.42
N ALA A 438 -8.83 -12.38 19.69
CA ALA A 438 -8.44 -11.11 19.11
C ALA A 438 -8.31 -10.03 20.20
N PHE A 439 -7.39 -9.09 20.01
CA PHE A 439 -7.12 -8.04 20.99
C PHE A 439 -6.63 -6.76 20.34
N ILE A 440 -6.84 -5.63 21.01
CA ILE A 440 -6.16 -4.36 20.70
C ILE A 440 -4.89 -4.28 21.55
N LEU A 441 -3.75 -4.08 20.91
CA LEU A 441 -2.53 -3.66 21.58
C LEU A 441 -2.60 -2.16 21.83
N THR A 442 -2.73 -1.72 23.07
CA THR A 442 -2.80 -0.28 23.40
C THR A 442 -1.44 0.38 23.29
N ARG A 443 -1.42 1.72 23.29
CA ARG A 443 -0.20 2.53 23.31
C ARG A 443 0.74 2.18 24.46
N GLU A 444 0.20 1.78 25.62
CA GLU A 444 0.96 1.39 26.81
C GLU A 444 1.41 -0.07 26.80
N GLY A 445 1.26 -0.78 25.68
CA GLY A 445 1.63 -2.19 25.55
C GLY A 445 0.65 -3.18 26.18
N LYS A 446 -0.55 -2.75 26.55
CA LYS A 446 -1.56 -3.64 27.16
C LYS A 446 -2.37 -4.37 26.09
N LEU A 447 -2.66 -5.64 26.33
CA LEU A 447 -3.53 -6.45 25.49
C LEU A 447 -4.98 -6.27 25.96
N ARG A 448 -5.74 -5.37 25.33
CA ARG A 448 -7.18 -5.24 25.56
C ARG A 448 -7.90 -6.37 24.80
N LYS A 449 -8.32 -7.40 25.55
CA LYS A 449 -9.06 -8.53 25.00
C LYS A 449 -10.43 -8.10 24.49
N LEU A 450 -10.85 -8.68 23.38
CA LEU A 450 -12.13 -8.40 22.76
C LEU A 450 -13.00 -9.65 22.84
N LEU A 451 -13.60 -9.82 24.02
CA LEU A 451 -14.47 -10.94 24.36
C LEU A 451 -15.92 -10.44 24.45
N PRO A 452 -16.83 -10.95 23.62
CA PRO A 452 -18.22 -10.51 23.63
C PRO A 452 -18.92 -10.69 24.98
N ASP A 453 -19.45 -9.59 25.52
CA ASP A 453 -20.22 -9.57 26.77
C ASP A 453 -21.66 -9.12 26.49
N PHE A 454 -22.60 -10.07 26.54
CA PHE A 454 -24.03 -9.84 26.36
C PHE A 454 -24.74 -9.40 27.65
N GLU A 455 -24.14 -9.60 28.83
CA GLU A 455 -24.73 -9.12 30.10
C GLU A 455 -24.62 -7.60 30.20
N LYS A 456 -23.56 -7.03 29.63
CA LYS A 456 -23.34 -5.58 29.52
C LYS A 456 -23.66 -5.06 28.12
N ALA A 457 -24.60 -5.69 27.41
CA ALA A 457 -24.93 -5.32 26.05
C ALA A 457 -25.28 -3.82 25.92
N GLU A 458 -24.88 -3.23 24.79
CA GLU A 458 -25.37 -1.92 24.40
C GLU A 458 -26.80 -2.05 23.93
N SER A 459 -27.72 -1.32 24.58
CA SER A 459 -29.16 -1.44 24.31
C SER A 459 -29.49 -1.16 22.85
N SER A 460 -28.85 -0.15 22.25
CA SER A 460 -29.01 0.23 20.85
C SER A 460 -27.71 0.80 20.30
N ALA A 461 -27.33 0.39 19.09
CA ALA A 461 -26.18 0.91 18.37
C ALA A 461 -26.55 1.30 16.94
N THR A 462 -26.04 2.45 16.51
CA THR A 462 -26.27 3.01 15.17
C THR A 462 -24.99 2.99 14.35
N PHE A 463 -25.07 2.48 13.13
CA PHE A 463 -23.94 2.39 12.20
C PHE A 463 -24.20 3.16 10.91
N TYR A 464 -23.16 3.82 10.41
CA TYR A 464 -23.23 4.72 9.26
C TYR A 464 -22.33 4.31 8.10
N SER A 465 -21.40 3.37 8.31
CA SER A 465 -20.47 2.93 7.26
C SER A 465 -20.00 1.49 7.45
N LYS A 466 -19.59 0.83 6.36
CA LYS A 466 -18.97 -0.52 6.36
C LYS A 466 -17.44 -0.50 6.37
N VAL A 467 -16.83 0.66 6.12
CA VAL A 467 -15.38 0.91 6.22
C VAL A 467 -15.08 2.35 6.72
N PRO A 468 -13.87 2.65 7.22
CA PRO A 468 -13.52 3.99 7.70
C PRO A 468 -13.65 5.05 6.61
N TYR A 469 -14.00 6.27 7.03
CA TYR A 469 -13.98 7.43 6.14
C TYR A 469 -12.54 7.92 6.00
N ARG A 470 -11.90 7.64 4.86
CA ARG A 470 -10.49 7.98 4.64
C ARG A 470 -10.35 9.42 4.16
N MET A 471 -9.19 10.01 4.43
CA MET A 471 -8.87 11.39 4.03
C MET A 471 -9.16 11.68 2.55
N ASN A 472 -8.92 10.72 1.65
CA ASN A 472 -9.24 10.86 0.22
C ASN A 472 -10.72 11.20 -0.03
N THR A 473 -11.62 10.41 0.54
CA THR A 473 -13.06 10.61 0.37
C THR A 473 -13.53 11.85 1.13
N ALA A 474 -12.95 12.12 2.29
CA ALA A 474 -13.24 13.31 3.07
C ALA A 474 -12.89 14.61 2.32
N LEU A 475 -11.74 14.65 1.65
CA LEU A 475 -11.33 15.77 0.78
C LEU A 475 -12.24 15.93 -0.43
N GLN A 476 -12.65 14.84 -1.08
CA GLN A 476 -13.58 14.87 -2.22
C GLN A 476 -14.92 15.48 -1.82
N ALA A 477 -15.50 15.05 -0.70
CA ALA A 477 -16.73 15.63 -0.17
C ALA A 477 -16.54 17.09 0.27
N ALA A 478 -15.48 17.42 1.01
CA ALA A 478 -15.19 18.80 1.42
C ALA A 478 -14.92 19.73 0.24
N GLY A 479 -14.44 19.20 -0.89
CA GLY A 479 -14.26 19.94 -2.14
C GLY A 479 -15.57 20.39 -2.78
N THR A 480 -16.72 19.86 -2.35
CA THR A 480 -18.05 20.31 -2.82
C THR A 480 -18.57 21.54 -2.05
N ILE A 481 -17.92 21.94 -0.96
CA ILE A 481 -18.29 23.17 -0.24
C ILE A 481 -18.12 24.36 -1.17
N GLY A 482 -19.18 25.15 -1.30
CA GLY A 482 -19.29 26.25 -2.26
C GLY A 482 -20.11 25.92 -3.50
N THR A 483 -20.47 24.66 -3.76
CA THR A 483 -21.42 24.32 -4.84
C THR A 483 -22.76 24.99 -4.58
N ARG A 484 -23.31 25.62 -5.61
CA ARG A 484 -24.57 26.37 -5.56
C ARG A 484 -25.59 25.79 -6.52
N PHE A 485 -26.82 25.65 -6.05
CA PHE A 485 -27.94 25.21 -6.87
C PHE A 485 -28.83 26.40 -7.21
N TYR A 486 -29.18 26.54 -8.49
CA TYR A 486 -30.09 27.55 -8.99
C TYR A 486 -31.25 26.92 -9.74
N VAL A 487 -32.38 27.63 -9.83
CA VAL A 487 -33.50 27.28 -10.72
C VAL A 487 -33.85 28.46 -11.61
N CYS A 488 -34.33 28.17 -12.83
CA CYS A 488 -34.74 29.20 -13.79
C CYS A 488 -35.78 28.66 -14.80
N ASN A 489 -36.38 29.55 -15.59
CA ASN A 489 -37.34 29.18 -16.63
C ASN A 489 -36.88 29.59 -18.04
N LYS A 490 -35.96 30.55 -18.17
CA LYS A 490 -35.41 30.94 -19.47
C LYS A 490 -34.21 30.09 -19.86
N LYS A 491 -34.15 29.70 -21.13
CA LYS A 491 -33.07 28.89 -21.71
C LYS A 491 -31.69 29.57 -21.66
N ASP A 492 -31.65 30.90 -21.63
CA ASP A 492 -30.42 31.68 -21.48
C ASP A 492 -29.94 31.79 -20.02
N LEU A 493 -30.65 31.15 -19.08
CA LEU A 493 -30.37 31.10 -17.65
C LEU A 493 -30.36 32.48 -16.96
N SER A 494 -30.87 33.52 -17.63
CA SER A 494 -30.80 34.92 -17.16
C SER A 494 -31.68 35.20 -15.94
N ASP A 495 -32.74 34.41 -15.74
CA ASP A 495 -33.66 34.50 -14.60
C ASP A 495 -33.32 33.54 -13.45
N ARG A 496 -32.08 33.03 -13.41
CA ARG A 496 -31.65 32.09 -12.38
C ARG A 496 -31.74 32.67 -10.97
N SER A 497 -32.27 31.87 -10.05
CA SER A 497 -32.40 32.21 -8.63
C SER A 497 -31.72 31.14 -7.78
N LEU A 498 -30.88 31.57 -6.84
CA LEU A 498 -30.18 30.68 -5.91
C LEU A 498 -31.19 30.04 -4.95
N ILE A 499 -31.11 28.73 -4.80
CA ILE A 499 -32.00 27.94 -3.92
C ILE A 499 -31.26 27.17 -2.83
N TYR A 500 -29.98 26.86 -3.03
CA TYR A 500 -29.17 26.17 -2.03
C TYR A 500 -27.67 26.41 -2.27
N SER A 501 -26.90 26.40 -1.19
CA SER A 501 -25.44 26.39 -1.19
C SER A 501 -24.96 25.28 -0.26
N ILE A 502 -23.96 24.52 -0.69
CA ILE A 502 -23.29 23.54 0.18
C ILE A 502 -22.35 24.31 1.11
N GLU A 503 -22.76 24.46 2.36
CA GLU A 503 -21.97 25.13 3.40
C GLU A 503 -21.16 24.16 4.27
N ASN A 504 -21.58 22.89 4.34
CA ASN A 504 -20.93 21.84 5.13
C ASN A 504 -20.60 20.63 4.24
N PRO A 505 -19.54 19.86 4.56
CA PRO A 505 -19.17 18.74 3.72
C PRO A 505 -20.24 17.64 3.81
N PRO A 506 -20.80 17.17 2.67
CA PRO A 506 -21.78 16.09 2.65
C PRO A 506 -21.16 14.79 3.16
N PHE A 507 -21.89 14.09 4.03
CA PHE A 507 -21.51 12.75 4.46
C PHE A 507 -22.24 11.72 3.57
N TYR A 508 -21.64 11.48 2.40
CA TYR A 508 -22.07 10.54 1.35
C TYR A 508 -23.28 10.93 0.50
N VAL A 509 -24.40 11.29 1.11
CA VAL A 509 -25.55 11.89 0.42
C VAL A 509 -26.02 13.09 1.20
N ASP A 510 -26.39 14.15 0.48
CA ASP A 510 -27.05 15.30 1.08
C ASP A 510 -28.24 15.70 0.22
N SER A 511 -29.20 16.40 0.83
CA SER A 511 -30.41 16.81 0.14
C SER A 511 -31.00 18.05 0.77
N PHE A 512 -31.67 18.84 -0.05
CA PHE A 512 -32.39 20.01 0.41
C PHE A 512 -33.79 20.03 -0.20
N ARG A 513 -34.73 20.61 0.56
CA ARG A 513 -36.10 20.82 0.13
C ARG A 513 -36.28 22.24 -0.35
N ILE A 514 -37.06 22.41 -1.41
CA ILE A 514 -37.39 23.72 -1.97
C ILE A 514 -38.84 24.02 -1.63
N SER A 515 -39.08 25.07 -0.85
CA SER A 515 -40.41 25.46 -0.39
C SER A 515 -41.13 26.34 -1.42
N VAL A 516 -41.25 25.86 -2.67
CA VAL A 516 -41.78 26.65 -3.79
C VAL A 516 -43.08 26.07 -4.35
N SER A 517 -44.10 26.92 -4.48
CA SER A 517 -45.31 26.68 -5.28
C SER A 517 -45.07 26.88 -6.78
N GLN A 518 -43.93 27.48 -7.15
CA GLN A 518 -43.57 27.80 -8.53
C GLN A 518 -43.02 26.60 -9.27
N LYS A 519 -43.21 26.59 -10.59
CA LYS A 519 -42.64 25.60 -11.50
C LYS A 519 -41.38 26.15 -12.16
N TYR A 520 -40.37 25.30 -12.28
CA TYR A 520 -39.09 25.61 -12.91
C TYR A 520 -38.78 24.58 -13.99
N ARG A 521 -38.24 25.03 -15.12
CA ARG A 521 -37.83 24.15 -16.21
C ARG A 521 -36.37 23.69 -16.06
N TYR A 522 -35.51 24.56 -15.54
CA TYR A 522 -34.08 24.30 -15.44
C TYR A 522 -33.63 24.25 -13.98
N LEU A 523 -32.81 23.25 -13.65
CA LEU A 523 -32.01 23.20 -12.42
C LEU A 523 -30.53 23.32 -12.82
N ILE A 524 -29.79 24.21 -12.18
CA ILE A 524 -28.37 24.45 -12.44
C ILE A 524 -27.60 24.05 -11.18
N CYS A 525 -26.57 23.22 -11.33
CA CYS A 525 -25.57 22.94 -10.30
C CYS A 525 -24.27 23.63 -10.70
N ASP A 526 -23.91 24.68 -9.99
CA ASP A 526 -22.78 25.57 -10.25
C ASP A 526 -21.65 25.31 -9.24
N PHE A 527 -20.42 25.20 -9.75
CA PHE A 527 -19.22 24.86 -9.00
C PHE A 527 -18.20 26.00 -8.96
N GLN A 528 -18.53 27.20 -9.46
CA GLN A 528 -17.56 28.31 -9.61
C GLN A 528 -16.95 28.77 -8.29
N GLU A 529 -17.67 28.57 -7.19
CA GLU A 529 -17.27 29.01 -5.84
C GLU A 529 -16.63 27.86 -5.05
N THR A 530 -16.47 26.69 -5.66
CA THR A 530 -15.75 25.57 -5.06
C THR A 530 -14.25 25.83 -5.10
N GLN A 531 -13.53 25.29 -4.11
CA GLN A 531 -12.08 25.34 -4.08
C GLN A 531 -11.54 23.91 -4.10
N PRO A 532 -10.67 23.54 -5.05
CA PRO A 532 -10.11 22.20 -5.11
C PRO A 532 -9.22 21.93 -3.88
N LEU A 533 -9.45 20.79 -3.23
CA LEU A 533 -8.74 20.38 -2.00
C LEU A 533 -7.83 19.17 -2.30
N GLY A 534 -6.92 19.33 -3.25
CA GLY A 534 -6.09 18.23 -3.79
C GLY A 534 -6.83 17.32 -4.77
N TYR A 535 -8.15 17.48 -4.89
CA TYR A 535 -8.99 16.93 -5.95
C TYR A 535 -9.79 18.05 -6.59
N PHE A 536 -10.05 17.92 -7.89
CA PHE A 536 -11.08 18.70 -8.53
C PHE A 536 -12.45 18.30 -7.99
N TYR A 537 -13.37 19.26 -7.95
CA TYR A 537 -14.74 18.95 -7.56
C TYR A 537 -15.33 17.97 -8.58
N ALA A 538 -16.14 17.06 -8.06
CA ALA A 538 -16.79 16.04 -8.84
C ALA A 538 -18.08 15.66 -8.14
N ILE A 539 -19.11 15.35 -8.93
CA ILE A 539 -20.42 14.95 -8.44
C ILE A 539 -20.73 13.57 -9.00
N ALA A 540 -21.10 12.65 -8.13
CA ALA A 540 -21.46 11.29 -8.51
C ALA A 540 -22.88 11.24 -9.05
N GLU A 541 -23.82 11.92 -8.39
CA GLU A 541 -25.22 11.84 -8.81
C GLU A 541 -26.01 13.07 -8.35
N ILE A 542 -26.99 13.50 -9.15
CA ILE A 542 -28.01 14.49 -8.79
C ILE A 542 -29.39 13.93 -9.13
N LYS A 543 -30.27 13.88 -8.13
CA LYS A 543 -31.66 13.44 -8.26
C LYS A 543 -32.61 14.58 -7.90
N VAL A 544 -33.65 14.74 -8.71
CA VAL A 544 -34.63 15.81 -8.57
C VAL A 544 -36.00 15.18 -8.37
N PHE A 545 -36.75 15.62 -7.36
CA PHE A 545 -38.04 15.03 -7.00
C PHE A 545 -39.16 16.07 -6.92
N GLY A 546 -40.35 15.66 -7.34
CA GLY A 546 -41.61 16.37 -7.13
C GLY A 546 -42.16 16.24 -5.71
N GLY A 547 -43.25 16.96 -5.42
CA GLY A 547 -43.89 16.95 -4.10
C GLY A 547 -44.57 15.63 -3.73
N ASP A 548 -44.87 14.80 -4.73
CA ASP A 548 -45.39 13.43 -4.60
C ASP A 548 -44.29 12.38 -4.41
N GLY A 549 -43.01 12.80 -4.42
CA GLY A 549 -41.85 11.90 -4.34
C GLY A 549 -41.45 11.30 -5.68
N GLN A 550 -42.12 11.63 -6.80
CA GLN A 550 -41.72 11.16 -8.12
C GLN A 550 -40.37 11.79 -8.52
N GLN A 551 -39.41 10.96 -8.93
CA GLN A 551 -38.16 11.45 -9.51
C GLN A 551 -38.40 11.99 -10.92
N PHE A 552 -37.90 13.18 -11.19
CA PHE A 552 -37.90 13.77 -12.52
C PHE A 552 -36.61 13.42 -13.27
N SER A 553 -36.76 13.19 -14.57
CA SER A 553 -35.67 13.06 -15.54
C SER A 553 -35.72 14.23 -16.53
N GLY A 554 -34.60 14.47 -17.20
CA GLY A 554 -34.45 15.52 -18.20
C GLY A 554 -33.13 15.37 -18.97
N GLU A 555 -32.83 16.36 -19.81
CA GLU A 555 -31.57 16.40 -20.56
C GLU A 555 -30.52 17.18 -19.77
N TRP A 556 -29.36 16.57 -19.56
CA TRP A 556 -28.21 17.23 -18.95
C TRP A 556 -27.37 17.94 -20.00
N GLY A 557 -27.00 19.19 -19.71
CA GLY A 557 -26.08 20.01 -20.49
C GLY A 557 -25.14 20.81 -19.59
N GLY A 558 -24.42 21.77 -20.17
CA GLY A 558 -23.44 22.60 -19.47
C GLY A 558 -22.03 22.27 -19.92
N ASN A 559 -21.07 22.33 -18.99
CA ASN A 559 -19.67 22.07 -19.28
C ASN A 559 -19.40 20.60 -19.63
N GLU A 560 -18.55 20.37 -20.63
CA GLU A 560 -18.11 19.01 -20.97
C GLU A 560 -17.26 18.42 -19.83
N GLY A 561 -17.46 17.13 -19.59
CA GLY A 561 -16.65 16.37 -18.65
C GLY A 561 -15.30 16.00 -19.24
N ILE A 562 -14.32 15.71 -18.37
CA ILE A 562 -13.07 15.09 -18.82
C ILE A 562 -13.33 13.67 -19.36
N LYS A 563 -12.38 13.14 -20.14
CA LYS A 563 -12.49 11.80 -20.73
C LYS A 563 -12.86 10.75 -19.67
N GLY A 564 -13.95 10.02 -19.91
CA GLY A 564 -14.47 8.99 -19.00
C GLY A 564 -15.30 9.51 -17.82
N HIS A 565 -15.49 10.83 -17.70
CA HIS A 565 -16.23 11.49 -16.62
C HIS A 565 -17.24 12.52 -17.15
N GLY A 566 -18.02 12.10 -18.16
CA GLY A 566 -18.98 12.93 -18.90
C GLY A 566 -20.25 13.28 -18.14
N LEU A 567 -21.09 14.12 -18.76
CA LEU A 567 -22.37 14.61 -18.20
C LEU A 567 -23.38 13.48 -17.94
N ASP A 568 -23.31 12.40 -18.70
CA ASP A 568 -24.14 11.21 -18.55
C ASP A 568 -24.02 10.59 -17.15
N LEU A 569 -22.86 10.74 -16.51
CA LEU A 569 -22.59 10.19 -15.19
C LEU A 569 -23.27 10.96 -14.06
N VAL A 570 -23.79 12.17 -14.28
CA VAL A 570 -24.53 12.92 -13.24
C VAL A 570 -25.84 12.20 -12.83
N THR A 571 -26.31 11.25 -13.64
CA THR A 571 -27.62 10.59 -13.46
C THR A 571 -27.62 9.11 -13.86
N ASP A 572 -26.47 8.46 -13.96
CA ASP A 572 -26.34 7.08 -14.44
C ASP A 572 -26.77 6.00 -13.41
N GLN A 573 -27.16 6.42 -12.21
CA GLN A 573 -27.53 5.57 -11.07
C GLN A 573 -26.37 4.77 -10.45
N ASP A 574 -25.13 5.06 -10.84
CA ASP A 574 -23.93 4.51 -10.20
C ASP A 574 -23.24 5.54 -9.32
N ARG A 575 -23.39 5.40 -8.01
CA ARG A 575 -22.84 6.31 -7.00
C ARG A 575 -21.30 6.34 -6.93
N VAL A 576 -20.61 5.44 -7.64
CA VAL A 576 -19.14 5.40 -7.71
C VAL A 576 -18.61 6.10 -8.97
N SER A 577 -19.41 6.12 -10.04
CA SER A 577 -19.10 6.94 -11.21
C SER A 577 -19.24 8.41 -10.81
N TYR A 578 -18.65 9.31 -11.60
CA TYR A 578 -18.76 10.74 -11.33
C TYR A 578 -18.50 11.57 -12.56
N TYR A 579 -19.26 12.65 -12.66
CA TYR A 579 -18.95 13.77 -13.53
C TYR A 579 -17.84 14.62 -12.92
N GLN A 580 -16.89 15.01 -13.76
CA GLN A 580 -15.87 15.99 -13.43
C GLN A 580 -15.67 16.87 -14.66
N PRO A 581 -15.96 18.18 -14.59
CA PRO A 581 -15.76 19.05 -15.73
C PRO A 581 -14.29 19.29 -16.04
N ASP A 582 -14.04 19.74 -17.26
CA ASP A 582 -12.75 20.29 -17.64
C ASP A 582 -12.47 21.62 -16.90
N GLN A 583 -11.46 21.60 -16.03
CA GLN A 583 -11.00 22.74 -15.24
C GLN A 583 -10.58 23.97 -16.07
N PHE A 584 -10.26 23.80 -17.35
CA PHE A 584 -9.84 24.92 -18.21
C PHE A 584 -11.03 25.72 -18.76
N GLN A 585 -12.26 25.24 -18.56
CA GLN A 585 -13.45 25.98 -18.92
C GLN A 585 -13.69 27.11 -17.91
N LYS A 586 -14.07 28.28 -18.42
CA LYS A 586 -14.22 29.50 -17.60
C LYS A 586 -15.39 29.40 -16.62
N ASP A 587 -16.52 28.92 -17.13
CA ASP A 587 -17.71 28.64 -16.33
C ASP A 587 -17.70 27.17 -15.95
N GLN A 588 -18.27 26.85 -14.79
CA GLN A 588 -18.22 25.52 -14.21
C GLN A 588 -19.58 25.14 -13.63
N PHE A 589 -20.45 24.58 -14.45
CA PHE A 589 -21.81 24.19 -14.09
C PHE A 589 -22.36 23.08 -14.99
N VAL A 590 -23.35 22.38 -14.44
CA VAL A 590 -24.24 21.50 -15.21
C VAL A 590 -25.67 21.98 -15.09
N VAL A 591 -26.46 21.77 -16.13
CA VAL A 591 -27.87 22.16 -16.18
C VAL A 591 -28.73 20.96 -16.57
N LEU A 592 -29.81 20.75 -15.84
CA LEU A 592 -30.87 19.81 -16.16
C LEU A 592 -32.04 20.57 -16.78
N ASP A 593 -32.36 20.29 -18.05
CA ASP A 593 -33.61 20.72 -18.70
C ASP A 593 -34.68 19.64 -18.49
N LEU A 594 -35.72 19.96 -17.71
CA LEU A 594 -36.86 19.07 -17.45
C LEU A 594 -37.83 18.95 -18.65
N GLY A 595 -37.56 19.65 -19.74
CA GLY A 595 -38.39 19.75 -20.96
C GLY A 595 -39.57 20.72 -20.81
N GLU A 596 -40.16 20.77 -19.62
CA GLU A 596 -41.26 21.65 -19.24
C GLU A 596 -41.10 22.13 -17.79
N PRO A 597 -41.71 23.27 -17.40
CA PRO A 597 -41.70 23.70 -16.00
C PRO A 597 -42.40 22.69 -15.07
N LYS A 598 -41.68 22.20 -14.05
CA LYS A 598 -42.19 21.29 -13.01
C LYS A 598 -41.98 21.86 -11.62
N GLN A 599 -42.81 21.43 -10.67
CA GLN A 599 -42.67 21.83 -9.27
C GLN A 599 -41.61 20.94 -8.60
N ILE A 600 -40.41 21.47 -8.42
CA ILE A 600 -39.30 20.76 -7.76
C ILE A 600 -39.45 20.92 -6.25
N ALA A 601 -39.52 19.82 -5.52
CA ALA A 601 -39.71 19.80 -4.07
C ALA A 601 -38.45 19.38 -3.29
N LYS A 602 -37.63 18.49 -3.87
CA LYS A 602 -36.39 18.02 -3.25
C LYS A 602 -35.32 17.82 -4.32
N VAL A 603 -34.10 18.21 -4.00
CA VAL A 603 -32.89 17.79 -4.74
C VAL A 603 -32.03 16.98 -3.78
N GLU A 604 -31.56 15.83 -4.25
CA GLU A 604 -30.61 14.97 -3.56
C GLU A 604 -29.35 14.86 -4.42
N PHE A 605 -28.18 14.88 -3.79
CA PHE A 605 -26.92 14.79 -4.52
C PHE A 605 -25.88 13.97 -3.76
N TYR A 606 -24.97 13.39 -4.53
CA TYR A 606 -23.88 12.56 -4.04
C TYR A 606 -22.55 13.19 -4.49
N PRO A 607 -21.66 13.63 -3.57
CA PRO A 607 -20.28 13.93 -3.93
C PRO A 607 -19.59 12.68 -4.51
N ARG A 608 -18.47 12.87 -5.22
CA ARG A 608 -17.58 11.74 -5.53
C ARG A 608 -17.26 10.95 -4.26
N ASN A 609 -17.47 9.64 -4.30
CA ASN A 609 -17.36 8.78 -3.14
C ASN A 609 -16.94 7.34 -3.52
N ASP A 610 -16.90 6.45 -2.53
CA ASP A 610 -16.45 5.06 -2.61
C ASP A 610 -17.54 4.03 -2.30
N ASP A 611 -18.81 4.47 -2.21
CA ASP A 611 -20.00 3.63 -1.99
C ASP A 611 -19.93 2.70 -0.77
N ASN A 612 -19.28 3.19 0.27
CA ASN A 612 -19.01 2.44 1.48
C ASN A 612 -19.88 2.83 2.68
N LYS A 613 -20.81 3.76 2.51
CA LYS A 613 -21.70 4.21 3.58
C LYS A 613 -22.94 3.34 3.55
N ILE A 614 -23.71 3.38 4.63
CA ILE A 614 -24.97 2.66 4.67
C ILE A 614 -25.96 3.37 3.74
N VAL A 615 -26.54 2.63 2.80
CA VAL A 615 -27.46 3.13 1.77
C VAL A 615 -28.85 2.57 2.01
N THR A 616 -29.84 3.46 2.09
CA THR A 616 -31.25 3.07 2.27
C THR A 616 -31.71 2.08 1.20
N GLY A 617 -32.42 1.03 1.63
CA GLY A 617 -32.97 -0.01 0.74
C GLY A 617 -31.99 -1.15 0.40
N GLU A 618 -30.73 -1.06 0.79
CA GLU A 618 -29.76 -2.15 0.64
C GLU A 618 -29.75 -3.07 1.87
N LEU A 619 -29.40 -4.35 1.65
CA LEU A 619 -29.40 -5.39 2.67
C LEU A 619 -28.02 -5.52 3.31
N TYR A 620 -27.95 -5.33 4.62
CA TYR A 620 -26.72 -5.45 5.40
C TYR A 620 -26.82 -6.53 6.47
N GLU A 621 -25.67 -7.07 6.86
CA GLU A 621 -25.53 -8.02 7.98
C GLU A 621 -24.41 -7.56 8.91
N LEU A 622 -24.72 -7.46 10.20
CA LEU A 622 -23.75 -7.18 11.24
C LEU A 622 -23.19 -8.48 11.81
N PHE A 623 -21.87 -8.57 11.92
CA PHE A 623 -21.18 -9.68 12.56
C PHE A 623 -20.42 -9.20 13.78
N TYR A 624 -20.32 -10.05 14.80
CA TYR A 624 -19.33 -9.94 15.87
C TYR A 624 -18.32 -11.09 15.79
N TRP A 625 -17.15 -10.91 16.41
CA TRP A 625 -16.13 -11.95 16.47
C TRP A 625 -16.22 -12.76 17.77
N ASP A 626 -16.42 -14.07 17.65
CA ASP A 626 -16.22 -15.05 18.72
C ASP A 626 -15.64 -16.33 18.10
N LYS A 627 -14.29 -16.38 18.06
CA LYS A 627 -13.46 -17.39 17.36
C LYS A 627 -13.67 -17.46 15.83
N LYS A 628 -14.79 -16.95 15.35
CA LYS A 628 -15.25 -16.80 13.97
C LYS A 628 -16.21 -15.62 13.92
N TRP A 629 -16.54 -15.16 12.71
CA TRP A 629 -17.61 -14.19 12.53
C TRP A 629 -18.97 -14.83 12.78
N ILE A 630 -19.74 -14.29 13.73
CA ILE A 630 -21.11 -14.71 14.06
C ILE A 630 -22.07 -13.57 13.73
N SER A 631 -23.17 -13.90 13.03
CA SER A 631 -24.18 -12.93 12.61
C SER A 631 -25.04 -12.45 13.79
N LEU A 632 -25.35 -11.16 13.82
CA LEU A 632 -26.36 -10.52 14.67
C LEU A 632 -27.67 -10.25 13.90
N GLY A 633 -27.79 -10.79 12.68
CA GLY A 633 -28.96 -10.65 11.83
C GLY A 633 -28.73 -9.73 10.64
N LYS A 634 -29.68 -9.79 9.71
CA LYS A 634 -29.73 -8.98 8.50
C LYS A 634 -30.81 -7.92 8.63
N GLN A 635 -30.58 -6.74 8.08
CA GLN A 635 -31.62 -5.71 7.95
C GLN A 635 -31.42 -4.91 6.67
N TYR A 636 -32.53 -4.42 6.12
CA TYR A 636 -32.49 -3.36 5.12
C TYR A 636 -32.20 -2.04 5.82
N ALA A 637 -31.29 -1.26 5.26
CA ALA A 637 -31.01 0.05 5.82
C ALA A 637 -32.17 1.03 5.61
N GLU A 638 -32.43 1.85 6.61
CA GLU A 638 -33.41 2.94 6.60
C GLU A 638 -32.70 4.23 7.00
N ASP A 639 -33.05 5.35 6.37
CA ASP A 639 -32.43 6.67 6.60
C ASP A 639 -30.89 6.65 6.60
N ASN A 640 -30.29 5.86 5.70
CA ASN A 640 -28.84 5.71 5.54
C ASN A 640 -28.10 5.29 6.83
N LYS A 641 -28.76 4.49 7.67
CA LYS A 641 -28.19 3.92 8.90
C LYS A 641 -28.69 2.50 9.16
N LEU A 642 -27.94 1.79 9.99
CA LEU A 642 -28.35 0.51 10.57
C LEU A 642 -28.52 0.69 12.07
N ILE A 643 -29.61 0.16 12.63
CA ILE A 643 -29.82 0.15 14.08
C ILE A 643 -29.91 -1.30 14.54
N TYR A 644 -29.03 -1.71 15.44
CA TYR A 644 -29.09 -3.03 16.08
C TYR A 644 -29.32 -2.86 17.58
N GLN A 645 -30.16 -3.73 18.15
CA GLN A 645 -30.46 -3.76 19.57
C GLN A 645 -29.64 -4.84 20.27
N ASN A 646 -29.30 -4.62 21.54
CA ASN A 646 -28.64 -5.58 22.42
C ASN A 646 -27.33 -6.17 21.84
N ILE A 647 -26.46 -5.31 21.31
CA ILE A 647 -25.15 -5.76 20.79
C ILE A 647 -24.16 -5.98 21.96
N PRO A 648 -23.26 -6.97 21.89
CA PRO A 648 -22.32 -7.23 22.98
C PRO A 648 -21.30 -6.10 23.14
N ARG A 649 -20.88 -5.80 24.37
CA ARG A 649 -19.73 -4.91 24.61
C ARG A 649 -18.41 -5.66 24.44
N GLU A 650 -17.30 -4.90 24.42
CA GLU A 650 -15.93 -5.42 24.25
C GLU A 650 -15.77 -6.36 23.05
N SER A 651 -16.49 -6.07 21.97
CA SER A 651 -16.55 -6.90 20.76
C SER A 651 -15.94 -6.20 19.55
N ILE A 652 -15.39 -7.00 18.65
CA ILE A 652 -15.05 -6.57 17.28
C ILE A 652 -16.25 -6.89 16.41
N PHE A 653 -16.64 -5.91 15.60
CA PHE A 653 -17.72 -5.99 14.65
C PHE A 653 -17.24 -5.84 13.22
N ARG A 654 -18.05 -6.32 12.28
CA ARG A 654 -17.89 -6.09 10.84
C ARG A 654 -19.28 -6.03 10.20
N ILE A 655 -19.46 -5.12 9.25
CA ILE A 655 -20.69 -5.01 8.45
C ILE A 655 -20.41 -5.53 7.04
N HIS A 656 -21.27 -6.40 6.54
CA HIS A 656 -21.26 -6.88 5.16
C HIS A 656 -22.51 -6.38 4.42
N ASN A 657 -22.32 -5.87 3.20
CA ASN A 657 -23.40 -5.50 2.30
C ASN A 657 -23.68 -6.70 1.37
N HIS A 658 -24.91 -7.21 1.38
CA HIS A 658 -25.36 -8.33 0.55
C HIS A 658 -25.92 -7.87 -0.81
N THR A 659 -26.11 -6.56 -1.01
CA THR A 659 -26.60 -5.97 -2.25
C THR A 659 -25.47 -5.65 -3.23
N ARG A 660 -24.46 -4.88 -2.81
CA ARG A 660 -23.30 -4.52 -3.66
C ARG A 660 -22.02 -4.25 -2.86
N GLY A 661 -20.88 -4.26 -3.56
CA GLY A 661 -19.55 -4.13 -2.98
C GLY A 661 -19.09 -5.39 -2.23
N LYS A 662 -17.81 -5.43 -1.88
CA LYS A 662 -17.21 -6.54 -1.11
C LYS A 662 -16.36 -6.06 0.08
N GLU A 663 -16.17 -4.76 0.17
CA GLU A 663 -15.32 -4.10 1.15
C GLU A 663 -16.01 -4.09 2.51
N HIS A 664 -15.24 -4.42 3.55
CA HIS A 664 -15.64 -4.36 4.94
C HIS A 664 -14.39 -4.20 5.81
N ARG A 665 -14.51 -3.53 6.95
CA ARG A 665 -13.42 -3.44 7.94
C ARG A 665 -13.89 -3.74 9.36
N PRO A 666 -13.03 -4.33 10.21
CA PRO A 666 -13.32 -4.48 11.61
C PRO A 666 -13.39 -3.14 12.32
N PHE A 667 -14.26 -3.06 13.31
CA PHE A 667 -14.37 -1.92 14.21
C PHE A 667 -14.85 -2.35 15.58
N THR A 668 -14.57 -1.56 16.60
CA THR A 668 -15.25 -1.62 17.90
C THR A 668 -16.33 -0.54 17.95
N TYR A 669 -17.32 -0.70 18.83
CA TYR A 669 -18.34 0.32 19.10
C TYR A 669 -18.08 0.94 20.46
N GLU A 670 -17.59 2.19 20.48
CA GLU A 670 -17.09 2.85 21.69
C GLU A 670 -17.66 4.26 21.79
N GLY A 671 -18.25 4.61 22.94
CA GLY A 671 -18.80 5.95 23.16
C GLY A 671 -19.84 6.37 22.10
N GLY A 672 -20.61 5.40 21.57
CA GLY A 672 -21.64 5.66 20.56
C GLY A 672 -21.14 5.74 19.11
N LYS A 673 -19.88 5.42 18.82
CA LYS A 673 -19.29 5.52 17.47
C LYS A 673 -18.49 4.29 17.05
N GLN A 674 -18.32 4.14 15.74
CA GLN A 674 -17.44 3.13 15.14
C GLN A 674 -15.97 3.57 15.24
N VAL A 675 -15.13 2.73 15.86
CA VAL A 675 -13.67 2.90 15.94
C VAL A 675 -13.01 1.82 15.09
N TRP A 676 -12.34 2.24 14.01
CA TRP A 676 -11.90 1.35 12.94
C TRP A 676 -10.48 0.80 13.13
N TYR A 677 -10.28 -0.44 12.70
CA TYR A 677 -8.99 -1.12 12.77
C TYR A 677 -8.52 -1.70 11.43
#